data_AF-A0A7V5E9U4-F1
#
_entry.id   AF-A0A7V5E9U4-F1
#
_cell.length_a   1.000
_cell.length_b   1.000
_cell.length_c   1.000
_cell.angle_alpha   90.00
_cell.angle_beta   90.00
_cell.angle_gamma   90.00
#
_symmetry.space_group_name_H-M   'P 1'
#
loop_
_entity.id
_entity.type
_entity.pdbx_description
1 polymer ?
#
loop_
_entity_poly.entity_id
_entity_poly.type
_entity_poly.pdbx_seq_one_letter_code
_entity_poly.pdbx_strand_id
1 'polypeptide(L)'
;MMEVKCGKCGKVFSTQSTDQSRTVNCPSCGERVFVPAMLGSIEQHHLPPVPPPSPPRNVLRPAELILVAIIGCVVIFVVLYKFLKPKQTVVTTPTMSEEDKRIAEEKKFAEDCKKKLSRLAVILNDYYKEKNTLPASLDELLKEKLIDEELLSCSKGHFIYLPEEASAVSSTPEESILVCDGVSAAHLGHRNVVTLRFEVKELNEDVVAERLNRQARELDNKKKKEAEELAKAKQRNDDAAKKWEDAQKYSAENNLNAALEVIKTILENYADTAVAKEKRGEIEELAEKIRGRVRLNEVRGFVQRRNFDEAQKKYDELANEVKWLKDDVEKEKENLARFKKALWFRTEANNLESAQAALSELIKDTKDSFWRGMVEAELNSIRSYEEQAEALLGASDTASQKGDHQRALALLYQLKSEFPLSKAAKKIDELVGGISKNAPLAERFAEKTKIMDKDKDAVAAIGAGLTYLATQQNEDGSWTPEVGGQTAVEKEGLTAFLILPFIAEGNTHITGAHREIVKRALGYLLRIQTQDGAICGNTENSLYSHAFALLAIAELYGTTRDAALKDVMLKAVEYAISKKESASGWRKTKDQTTEDPVLTAWMMLALSVAASYDSSIKPSRFANGLQVFAAHMDKEGRIDYVEPKDKSLERNTEEYQTMLAKTAAAAFARVIHTQKLTDSDTTKALGLFAENLPDAAIGGKISPKSSNISCWFFALHLYYQLGALRFSGWWHPAKKALLTLQISEGKKRGAWDASLVWIGVRGGSLFDTALAILALQTKYMHFGGLNLSAIEKLPGKPVIITLMDDTTIEGYLLEEKSTKEDVVLMQKRGESTIERSIKRSEIKKIEPKE
;
A
#
# COMPACT_ATOMS: atom_id res chain seq x y z
N MET A 1 16.67 12.66 8.71
CA MET A 1 17.32 11.46 9.30
C MET A 1 16.24 10.66 9.99
N MET A 2 16.26 9.34 9.86
CA MET A 2 15.30 8.40 10.45
C MET A 2 16.09 7.35 11.25
N GLU A 3 15.64 7.03 12.46
CA GLU A 3 16.18 5.91 13.22
C GLU A 3 15.49 4.59 12.82
N VAL A 4 16.28 3.54 12.64
CA VAL A 4 15.79 2.23 12.18
C VAL A 4 16.39 1.14 13.06
N LYS A 5 15.53 0.24 13.56
CA LYS A 5 15.92 -0.90 14.40
C LYS A 5 16.08 -2.15 13.54
N CYS A 6 17.26 -2.78 13.58
CA CYS A 6 17.49 -4.03 12.87
C CYS A 6 16.77 -5.20 13.56
N GLY A 7 15.82 -5.83 12.86
CA GLY A 7 15.05 -6.96 13.40
C GLY A 7 15.88 -8.19 13.81
N LYS A 8 17.08 -8.36 13.25
CA LYS A 8 17.95 -9.52 13.51
C LYS A 8 18.86 -9.36 14.72
N CYS A 9 19.37 -8.16 14.99
CA CYS A 9 20.32 -7.90 16.08
C CYS A 9 19.84 -6.85 17.10
N GLY A 10 18.61 -6.36 16.98
CA GLY A 10 17.97 -5.40 17.90
C GLY A 10 18.55 -3.99 17.90
N LYS A 11 19.71 -3.77 17.27
CA LYS A 11 20.46 -2.50 17.30
C LYS A 11 19.78 -1.42 16.44
N VAL A 12 19.73 -0.20 16.95
CA VAL A 12 19.22 0.99 16.25
C VAL A 12 20.37 1.70 15.53
N PHE A 13 20.09 2.25 14.36
CA PHE A 13 21.02 3.11 13.61
C PHE A 13 20.25 4.17 12.80
N SER A 14 20.90 5.31 12.53
CA SER A 14 20.32 6.39 11.73
C SER A 14 20.58 6.21 10.24
N THR A 15 19.62 6.63 9.41
CA THR A 15 19.74 6.71 7.95
C THR A 15 19.14 8.02 7.41
N GLN A 16 19.49 8.39 6.18
CA GLN A 16 18.82 9.49 5.48
C GLN A 16 17.37 9.12 5.16
N SER A 17 16.47 10.07 5.37
CA SER A 17 15.04 9.98 5.05
C SER A 17 14.84 10.22 3.54
N THR A 18 14.07 9.35 2.88
CA THR A 18 13.75 9.43 1.44
C THR A 18 12.24 9.41 1.18
N ASP A 19 11.85 9.94 0.03
CA ASP A 19 10.50 9.89 -0.56
C ASP A 19 10.12 8.48 -1.05
N GLN A 20 11.12 7.65 -1.40
CA GLN A 20 10.95 6.25 -1.78
C GLN A 20 11.40 5.30 -0.68
N SER A 21 10.63 4.23 -0.49
CA SER A 21 10.96 3.10 0.37
C SER A 21 12.17 2.33 -0.19
N ARG A 22 13.15 2.02 0.66
CA ARG A 22 14.43 1.42 0.24
C ARG A 22 15.00 0.47 1.27
N THR A 23 15.89 -0.40 0.82
CA THR A 23 16.59 -1.35 1.71
C THR A 23 18.00 -0.87 2.00
N VAL A 24 18.39 -0.84 3.27
CA VAL A 24 19.75 -0.50 3.71
C VAL A 24 20.36 -1.66 4.50
N ASN A 25 21.68 -1.85 4.39
CA ASN A 25 22.36 -2.90 5.15
C ASN A 25 22.62 -2.44 6.58
N CYS A 26 22.29 -3.27 7.57
CA CYS A 26 22.55 -2.97 8.98
C CYS A 26 24.07 -2.90 9.24
N PRO A 27 24.60 -1.76 9.71
CA PRO A 27 26.05 -1.54 9.87
C PRO A 27 26.70 -2.36 11.00
N SER A 28 25.96 -3.26 11.67
CA SER A 28 26.50 -4.17 12.69
C SER A 28 26.23 -5.65 12.44
N CYS A 29 25.54 -6.03 11.34
CA CYS A 29 25.36 -7.45 10.99
C CYS A 29 25.15 -7.73 9.48
N GLY A 30 25.24 -6.72 8.62
CA GLY A 30 25.05 -6.85 7.16
C GLY A 30 23.61 -7.10 6.70
N GLU A 31 22.67 -7.36 7.63
CA GLU A 31 21.30 -7.74 7.29
C GLU A 31 20.55 -6.63 6.54
N ARG A 32 19.71 -7.02 5.57
CA ARG A 32 18.94 -6.08 4.76
C ARG A 32 17.71 -5.59 5.53
N VAL A 33 17.77 -4.34 5.99
CA VAL A 33 16.70 -3.67 6.74
C VAL A 33 15.91 -2.77 5.80
N PHE A 34 14.60 -2.98 5.75
CA PHE A 34 13.68 -2.12 5.01
C PHE A 34 13.48 -0.78 5.74
N VAL A 35 13.56 0.31 4.98
CA VAL A 35 13.31 1.67 5.43
C VAL A 35 12.12 2.20 4.62
N PRO A 36 10.96 2.46 5.24
CA PRO A 36 9.83 3.02 4.53
C PRO A 36 10.12 4.44 4.07
N ALA A 37 9.44 4.87 3.00
CA ALA A 37 9.33 6.26 2.62
C ALA A 37 8.85 7.12 3.80
N MET A 38 9.30 8.38 3.86
CA MET A 38 8.61 9.39 4.66
C MET A 38 7.20 9.59 4.09
N LEU A 39 6.18 9.28 4.88
CA LEU A 39 4.79 9.69 4.64
C LEU A 39 4.67 11.21 4.84
N GLY A 40 5.15 11.99 3.87
CA GLY A 40 4.83 13.41 3.78
C GLY A 40 3.33 13.58 3.58
N SER A 41 2.69 14.39 4.43
CA SER A 41 1.31 14.89 4.33
C SER A 41 0.34 13.98 3.56
N ILE A 42 -0.26 13.02 4.27
CA ILE A 42 -1.23 12.02 3.78
C ILE A 42 -2.08 12.56 2.62
N GLU A 43 -1.87 12.01 1.42
CA GLU A 43 -2.80 12.19 0.31
C GLU A 43 -4.18 11.67 0.73
N GLN A 44 -5.23 12.46 0.48
CA GLN A 44 -6.59 11.99 0.72
C GLN A 44 -6.95 10.93 -0.33
N HIS A 45 -6.71 9.66 0.01
CA HIS A 45 -7.30 8.53 -0.71
C HIS A 45 -8.82 8.55 -0.52
N HIS A 46 -9.54 9.24 -1.42
CA HIS A 46 -11.00 9.36 -1.42
C HIS A 46 -11.74 8.03 -1.74
N LEU A 47 -11.02 6.93 -1.93
CA LEU A 47 -11.53 5.56 -2.02
C LEU A 47 -10.58 4.60 -1.27
N PRO A 48 -11.08 3.54 -0.62
CA PRO A 48 -10.22 2.56 0.04
C PRO A 48 -9.35 1.80 -0.97
N PRO A 49 -8.12 1.40 -0.60
CA PRO A 49 -7.22 0.68 -1.50
C PRO A 49 -7.71 -0.74 -1.79
N VAL A 50 -7.46 -1.21 -3.02
CA VAL A 50 -7.73 -2.57 -3.46
C VAL A 50 -6.94 -3.57 -2.60
N PRO A 51 -7.53 -4.66 -2.09
CA PRO A 51 -6.79 -5.68 -1.35
C PRO A 51 -5.72 -6.32 -2.25
N PRO A 52 -4.48 -6.51 -1.76
CA PRO A 52 -3.39 -7.01 -2.58
C PRO A 52 -3.63 -8.46 -3.03
N PRO A 53 -3.31 -8.83 -4.27
CA PRO A 53 -3.42 -10.22 -4.73
C PRO A 53 -2.46 -11.13 -3.95
N SER A 54 -2.94 -12.31 -3.57
CA SER A 54 -2.16 -13.31 -2.85
C SER A 54 -0.88 -13.69 -3.61
N PRO A 55 0.29 -13.77 -2.95
CA PRO A 55 1.55 -14.04 -3.63
C PRO A 55 1.57 -15.45 -4.25
N PRO A 56 2.14 -15.62 -5.46
CA PRO A 56 2.26 -16.92 -6.09
C PRO A 56 3.23 -17.83 -5.32
N ARG A 57 2.97 -19.13 -5.32
CA ARG A 57 3.88 -20.13 -4.72
C ARG A 57 5.18 -20.19 -5.53
N ASN A 58 6.32 -20.11 -4.85
CA ASN A 58 7.63 -20.21 -5.48
C ASN A 58 7.84 -21.58 -6.13
N VAL A 59 8.22 -21.58 -7.40
CA VAL A 59 8.79 -22.71 -8.13
C VAL A 59 10.13 -22.26 -8.68
N LEU A 60 11.19 -23.04 -8.41
CA LEU A 60 12.57 -22.72 -8.83
C LEU A 60 12.69 -22.71 -10.36
N ARG A 61 13.58 -21.86 -10.91
CA ARG A 61 13.79 -21.72 -12.36
C ARG A 61 15.10 -22.38 -12.80
N PRO A 62 15.19 -22.95 -14.03
CA PRO A 62 16.36 -23.76 -14.44
C PRO A 62 17.71 -23.04 -14.54
N ALA A 63 17.75 -21.70 -14.48
CA ALA A 63 18.97 -20.92 -14.65
C ALA A 63 20.05 -21.21 -13.57
N GLU A 64 19.63 -21.62 -12.36
CA GLU A 64 20.51 -21.88 -11.23
C GLU A 64 21.33 -23.19 -11.38
N LEU A 65 20.99 -24.06 -12.35
CA LEU A 65 21.73 -25.30 -12.64
C LEU A 65 22.92 -25.11 -13.60
N ILE A 66 22.95 -24.04 -14.39
CA ILE A 66 23.93 -23.89 -15.49
C ILE A 66 25.31 -23.44 -14.97
N LEU A 67 25.37 -22.73 -13.84
CA LEU A 67 26.60 -22.16 -13.29
C LEU A 67 27.64 -23.22 -12.86
N VAL A 68 27.21 -24.46 -12.62
CA VAL A 68 28.07 -25.58 -12.18
C VAL A 68 28.91 -26.17 -13.34
N ALA A 69 28.47 -26.02 -14.59
CA ALA A 69 29.08 -26.71 -15.72
C ALA A 69 30.35 -26.04 -16.29
N ILE A 70 30.49 -24.72 -16.13
CA ILE A 70 31.48 -23.92 -16.88
C ILE A 70 32.91 -24.04 -16.32
N ILE A 71 33.07 -24.41 -15.05
CA ILE A 71 34.36 -24.48 -14.35
C ILE A 71 35.25 -25.63 -14.89
N GLY A 72 34.70 -26.63 -15.58
CA GLY A 72 35.42 -27.82 -16.02
C GLY A 72 36.35 -27.67 -17.24
N CYS A 73 36.19 -26.64 -18.07
CA CYS A 73 36.76 -26.64 -19.44
C CYS A 73 38.14 -25.97 -19.62
N VAL A 74 38.69 -25.32 -18.59
CA VAL A 74 39.88 -24.45 -18.73
C VAL A 74 41.22 -25.22 -18.74
N VAL A 75 41.23 -26.50 -18.35
CA VAL A 75 42.46 -27.24 -18.00
C VAL A 75 43.23 -27.81 -19.21
N ILE A 76 42.61 -27.97 -20.38
CA ILE A 76 43.12 -28.90 -21.43
C ILE A 76 43.97 -28.23 -22.53
N PHE A 77 43.85 -26.93 -22.80
CA PHE A 77 44.38 -26.34 -24.04
C PHE A 77 45.82 -25.76 -23.99
N VAL A 78 46.51 -25.83 -22.84
CA VAL A 78 47.82 -25.18 -22.65
C VAL A 78 49.03 -26.04 -23.10
N VAL A 79 48.82 -27.33 -23.37
CA VAL A 79 49.92 -28.32 -23.48
C VAL A 79 50.41 -28.56 -24.92
N LEU A 80 49.65 -28.16 -25.96
CA LEU A 80 49.93 -28.55 -27.35
C LEU A 80 49.88 -27.38 -28.35
N TYR A 81 50.98 -26.61 -28.48
CA TYR A 81 51.70 -26.42 -29.76
C TYR A 81 52.97 -25.56 -29.62
N LYS A 82 54.15 -26.17 -29.52
CA LYS A 82 55.44 -25.49 -29.76
C LYS A 82 56.61 -26.45 -29.96
N PHE A 83 56.79 -26.98 -31.17
CA PHE A 83 58.08 -27.51 -31.65
C PHE A 83 58.10 -27.68 -33.17
N LEU A 84 58.98 -26.95 -33.87
CA LEU A 84 60.07 -27.48 -34.72
C LEU A 84 60.75 -26.37 -35.57
N LYS A 85 62.08 -26.33 -35.53
CA LYS A 85 62.96 -25.66 -36.53
C LYS A 85 63.54 -26.75 -37.46
N PRO A 86 64.14 -26.38 -38.62
CA PRO A 86 65.62 -26.32 -38.75
C PRO A 86 66.01 -25.11 -39.66
N LYS A 87 67.19 -24.87 -40.30
CA LYS A 87 68.63 -25.27 -40.29
C LYS A 87 69.41 -24.15 -41.07
N GLN A 88 70.74 -24.03 -41.22
CA GLN A 88 71.93 -24.75 -40.72
C GLN A 88 73.08 -23.72 -40.44
N THR A 89 74.24 -23.87 -41.10
CA THR A 89 75.58 -23.23 -40.94
C THR A 89 76.40 -23.50 -42.24
N VAL A 90 77.62 -23.02 -42.54
CA VAL A 90 78.95 -23.13 -41.85
C VAL A 90 80.01 -22.14 -42.44
N VAL A 91 81.04 -21.81 -41.64
CA VAL A 91 82.33 -21.10 -41.91
C VAL A 91 83.20 -21.72 -43.06
N THR A 92 84.32 -21.20 -43.59
CA THR A 92 85.59 -20.65 -42.98
C THR A 92 86.34 -19.62 -43.86
N THR A 93 87.42 -19.01 -43.33
CA THR A 93 88.51 -18.24 -44.01
C THR A 93 89.80 -19.10 -44.19
N PRO A 94 90.96 -18.61 -44.71
CA PRO A 94 91.35 -17.35 -45.42
C PRO A 94 91.78 -17.67 -46.89
N THR A 95 92.73 -17.09 -47.66
CA THR A 95 93.85 -16.09 -47.52
C THR A 95 94.23 -15.51 -48.91
N MET A 96 95.20 -14.59 -49.03
CA MET A 96 95.67 -13.99 -50.32
C MET A 96 97.21 -13.88 -50.46
N SER A 97 97.70 -13.75 -51.71
CA SER A 97 99.03 -13.19 -52.04
C SER A 97 99.12 -12.64 -53.49
N GLU A 98 98.25 -11.69 -53.85
CA GLU A 98 98.40 -10.81 -55.05
C GLU A 98 98.17 -9.32 -54.69
N GLU A 99 98.26 -9.00 -53.39
CA GLU A 99 97.74 -7.77 -52.76
C GLU A 99 98.46 -6.50 -53.22
N ASP A 100 99.80 -6.49 -53.15
CA ASP A 100 100.61 -5.26 -53.16
C ASP A 100 100.57 -4.49 -54.49
N LYS A 101 100.15 -5.14 -55.58
CA LYS A 101 99.93 -4.48 -56.88
C LYS A 101 98.55 -3.82 -56.98
N ARG A 102 97.49 -4.44 -56.44
CA ARG A 102 96.14 -3.84 -56.40
C ARG A 102 96.08 -2.60 -55.51
N ILE A 103 96.77 -2.64 -54.36
CA ILE A 103 96.79 -1.55 -53.37
C ILE A 103 97.24 -0.21 -54.00
N ALA A 104 98.16 -0.25 -54.97
CA ALA A 104 98.69 0.95 -55.62
C ALA A 104 97.67 1.62 -56.57
N GLU A 105 96.92 0.86 -57.36
CA GLU A 105 95.89 1.42 -58.26
C GLU A 105 94.63 1.85 -57.51
N GLU A 106 94.18 1.08 -56.50
CA GLU A 106 92.95 1.39 -55.76
C GLU A 106 93.00 2.73 -55.02
N LYS A 107 94.18 3.14 -54.54
CA LYS A 107 94.39 4.48 -53.97
C LYS A 107 94.19 5.60 -55.00
N LYS A 108 94.68 5.43 -56.23
CA LYS A 108 94.52 6.43 -57.30
C LYS A 108 93.06 6.61 -57.70
N PHE A 109 92.29 5.53 -57.73
CA PHE A 109 90.84 5.59 -57.95
C PHE A 109 90.07 6.22 -56.77
N ALA A 110 90.55 6.03 -55.53
CA ALA A 110 89.94 6.65 -54.33
C ALA A 110 90.02 8.18 -54.37
N GLU A 111 91.16 8.71 -54.82
CA GLU A 111 91.44 10.14 -54.89
C GLU A 111 90.60 10.85 -55.98
N ASP A 112 90.40 10.21 -57.14
CA ASP A 112 89.46 10.65 -58.19
C ASP A 112 88.00 10.70 -57.68
N CYS A 113 87.53 9.59 -57.09
CA CYS A 113 86.20 9.48 -56.50
C CYS A 113 85.93 10.58 -55.46
N LYS A 114 86.86 10.77 -54.52
CA LYS A 114 86.81 11.81 -53.48
C LYS A 114 86.77 13.22 -54.05
N LYS A 115 87.53 13.50 -55.12
CA LYS A 115 87.55 14.79 -55.82
C LYS A 115 86.22 15.10 -56.50
N LYS A 116 85.61 14.14 -57.20
CA LYS A 116 84.29 14.33 -57.85
C LYS A 116 83.17 14.53 -56.82
N LEU A 117 83.13 13.70 -55.78
CA LEU A 117 82.16 13.83 -54.68
C LEU A 117 82.28 15.17 -53.94
N SER A 118 83.50 15.70 -53.79
CA SER A 118 83.72 17.03 -53.20
C SER A 118 83.11 18.16 -54.03
N ARG A 119 83.13 18.07 -55.38
CA ARG A 119 82.47 19.05 -56.25
C ARG A 119 80.95 18.92 -56.18
N LEU A 120 80.40 17.70 -56.14
CA LEU A 120 78.95 17.47 -55.95
C LEU A 120 78.46 17.95 -54.58
N ALA A 121 79.23 17.72 -53.52
CA ALA A 121 78.86 18.14 -52.16
C ALA A 121 78.69 19.66 -52.04
N VAL A 122 79.61 20.45 -52.63
CA VAL A 122 79.48 21.92 -52.67
C VAL A 122 78.21 22.34 -53.40
N ILE A 123 77.93 21.75 -54.57
CA ILE A 123 76.77 22.11 -55.40
C ILE A 123 75.45 21.75 -54.70
N LEU A 124 75.37 20.59 -54.02
CA LEU A 124 74.22 20.21 -53.20
C LEU A 124 74.01 21.15 -52.00
N ASN A 125 75.09 21.61 -51.37
CA ASN A 125 75.05 22.57 -50.27
C ASN A 125 74.54 23.94 -50.72
N ASP A 126 75.00 24.42 -51.88
CA ASP A 126 74.62 25.73 -52.42
C ASP A 126 73.17 25.73 -52.94
N TYR A 127 72.75 24.65 -53.63
CA TYR A 127 71.33 24.41 -53.97
C TYR A 127 70.44 24.44 -52.72
N TYR A 128 70.85 23.75 -51.65
CA TYR A 128 70.08 23.70 -50.40
C TYR A 128 69.99 25.07 -49.71
N LYS A 129 71.05 25.89 -49.73
CA LYS A 129 71.00 27.27 -49.21
C LYS A 129 70.04 28.16 -49.98
N GLU A 130 69.94 27.98 -51.30
CA GLU A 130 69.08 28.81 -52.15
C GLU A 130 67.60 28.42 -52.04
N LYS A 131 67.27 27.12 -52.14
CA LYS A 131 65.88 26.65 -52.20
C LYS A 131 65.32 26.12 -50.87
N ASN A 132 66.16 26.00 -49.84
CA ASN A 132 65.84 25.40 -48.53
C ASN A 132 65.29 23.95 -48.61
N THR A 133 65.55 23.27 -49.72
CA THR A 133 65.20 21.88 -50.00
C THR A 133 66.32 21.20 -50.75
N LEU A 134 66.40 19.88 -50.65
CA LEU A 134 67.25 19.07 -51.52
C LEU A 134 66.58 18.93 -52.90
N PRO A 135 67.33 18.77 -54.01
CA PRO A 135 66.75 18.38 -55.30
C PRO A 135 66.13 16.99 -55.20
N ALA A 136 65.13 16.69 -56.04
CA ALA A 136 64.48 15.39 -56.06
C ALA A 136 65.35 14.30 -56.72
N SER A 137 66.30 14.69 -57.58
CA SER A 137 67.25 13.80 -58.25
C SER A 137 68.48 14.56 -58.75
N LEU A 138 69.58 13.85 -59.06
CA LEU A 138 70.75 14.49 -59.70
C LEU A 138 70.46 14.96 -61.13
N ASP A 139 69.50 14.33 -61.82
CA ASP A 139 69.04 14.76 -63.16
C ASP A 139 68.43 16.16 -63.16
N GLU A 140 67.97 16.63 -62.00
CA GLU A 140 67.50 18.00 -61.80
C GLU A 140 68.65 19.00 -61.91
N LEU A 141 69.80 18.68 -61.30
CA LEU A 141 71.02 19.50 -61.35
C LEU A 141 71.64 19.49 -62.76
N LEU A 142 71.51 18.39 -63.52
CA LEU A 142 71.86 18.36 -64.95
C LEU A 142 70.97 19.32 -65.76
N LYS A 143 69.64 19.29 -65.54
CA LYS A 143 68.68 20.15 -66.27
C LYS A 143 68.90 21.64 -65.98
N GLU A 144 69.24 21.98 -64.74
CA GLU A 144 69.62 23.34 -64.34
C GLU A 144 71.07 23.71 -64.74
N LYS A 145 71.82 22.79 -65.38
CA LYS A 145 73.22 22.96 -65.84
C LYS A 145 74.21 23.30 -64.72
N LEU A 146 73.93 22.84 -63.51
CA LEU A 146 74.80 23.01 -62.34
C LEU A 146 75.93 21.96 -62.33
N ILE A 147 75.72 20.83 -63.02
CA ILE A 147 76.68 19.73 -63.18
C ILE A 147 76.70 19.21 -64.63
N ASP A 148 77.77 18.48 -64.96
CA ASP A 148 77.97 17.77 -66.22
C ASP A 148 77.81 16.25 -66.01
N GLU A 149 77.47 15.47 -67.04
CA GLU A 149 77.31 14.01 -66.94
C GLU A 149 78.58 13.30 -66.42
N GLU A 150 79.77 13.79 -66.79
CA GLU A 150 81.06 13.29 -66.29
C GLU A 150 81.20 13.38 -64.76
N LEU A 151 80.36 14.17 -64.08
CA LEU A 151 80.36 14.32 -62.63
C LEU A 151 79.46 13.31 -61.92
N LEU A 152 78.58 12.58 -62.64
CA LEU A 152 77.66 11.59 -62.05
C LEU A 152 78.28 10.22 -61.76
N SER A 153 79.54 10.00 -62.11
CA SER A 153 80.26 8.76 -61.87
C SER A 153 81.75 9.00 -61.59
N CYS A 154 82.37 8.09 -60.84
CA CYS A 154 83.82 7.97 -60.77
C CYS A 154 84.31 6.81 -61.65
N SER A 155 85.63 6.65 -61.71
CA SER A 155 86.33 5.54 -62.39
C SER A 155 86.05 4.12 -61.85
N LYS A 156 85.10 3.96 -60.90
CA LYS A 156 84.56 2.67 -60.43
C LYS A 156 83.05 2.49 -60.59
N GLY A 157 82.28 3.55 -60.86
CA GLY A 157 80.83 3.46 -61.02
C GLY A 157 80.07 4.76 -60.74
N HIS A 158 78.73 4.70 -60.78
CA HIS A 158 77.83 5.86 -60.66
C HIS A 158 77.58 6.28 -59.20
N PHE A 159 77.21 7.53 -58.98
CA PHE A 159 76.80 8.01 -57.65
C PHE A 159 75.28 7.80 -57.44
N ILE A 160 74.93 6.95 -56.49
CA ILE A 160 73.57 6.78 -55.97
C ILE A 160 73.24 7.95 -55.04
N TYR A 161 72.08 8.58 -55.26
CA TYR A 161 71.57 9.72 -54.50
C TYR A 161 70.26 9.35 -53.80
N LEU A 162 70.18 9.59 -52.48
CA LEU A 162 69.14 9.05 -51.59
C LEU A 162 68.59 10.14 -50.63
N PRO A 163 67.91 11.17 -51.17
CA PRO A 163 67.45 12.30 -50.37
C PRO A 163 66.29 11.93 -49.43
N GLU A 164 65.38 11.02 -49.82
CA GLU A 164 64.26 10.59 -48.95
C GLU A 164 64.75 9.69 -47.81
N GLU A 165 65.61 8.72 -48.12
CA GLU A 165 66.11 7.70 -47.21
C GLU A 165 67.00 8.34 -46.14
N ALA A 166 67.93 9.22 -46.53
CA ALA A 166 68.72 9.98 -45.59
C ALA A 166 67.85 10.91 -44.72
N SER A 167 66.89 11.62 -45.33
CA SER A 167 65.98 12.51 -44.59
C SER A 167 65.02 11.78 -43.64
N ALA A 168 64.73 10.50 -43.87
CA ALA A 168 63.97 9.66 -42.94
C ALA A 168 64.69 9.45 -41.59
N VAL A 169 66.01 9.63 -41.55
CA VAL A 169 66.86 9.53 -40.36
C VAL A 169 67.47 10.90 -40.01
N SER A 170 66.73 11.99 -40.25
CA SER A 170 67.21 13.39 -40.11
C SER A 170 67.78 13.80 -38.73
N SER A 171 67.64 12.96 -37.70
CA SER A 171 68.28 13.16 -36.40
C SER A 171 69.79 12.88 -36.40
N THR A 172 70.33 12.13 -37.37
CA THR A 172 71.77 11.86 -37.52
C THR A 172 72.36 12.66 -38.70
N PRO A 173 73.03 13.81 -38.47
CA PRO A 173 73.55 14.66 -39.55
C PRO A 173 74.73 14.07 -40.34
N GLU A 174 75.18 12.86 -39.99
CA GLU A 174 76.21 12.13 -40.73
C GLU A 174 75.67 11.19 -41.81
N GLU A 175 74.35 11.02 -41.92
CA GLU A 175 73.76 10.03 -42.83
C GLU A 175 74.12 10.30 -44.29
N SER A 176 74.49 9.24 -45.01
CA SER A 176 74.94 9.34 -46.40
C SER A 176 73.76 9.73 -47.31
N ILE A 177 73.86 10.87 -48.00
CA ILE A 177 72.89 11.30 -49.03
C ILE A 177 73.36 10.96 -50.44
N LEU A 178 74.68 10.84 -50.66
CA LEU A 178 75.29 10.47 -51.93
C LEU A 178 76.39 9.44 -51.69
N VAL A 179 76.37 8.32 -52.42
CA VAL A 179 77.29 7.19 -52.26
C VAL A 179 77.73 6.70 -53.64
N CYS A 180 79.01 6.35 -53.81
CA CYS A 180 79.42 5.66 -55.03
C CYS A 180 78.93 4.21 -55.03
N ASP A 181 78.26 3.80 -56.09
CA ASP A 181 77.91 2.41 -56.37
C ASP A 181 78.74 1.86 -57.54
N GLY A 182 79.20 0.62 -57.39
CA GLY A 182 80.23 0.04 -58.25
C GLY A 182 81.29 -0.74 -57.48
N VAL A 183 80.98 -2.03 -57.25
CA VAL A 183 81.87 -3.07 -56.68
C VAL A 183 82.19 -2.92 -55.19
N SER A 184 81.75 -3.92 -54.41
CA SER A 184 82.15 -4.13 -53.01
C SER A 184 83.67 -4.25 -52.88
N ALA A 185 84.26 -3.59 -51.89
CA ALA A 185 85.72 -3.47 -51.70
C ALA A 185 86.46 -2.67 -52.80
N ALA A 186 85.78 -1.77 -53.52
CA ALA A 186 86.47 -0.60 -54.06
C ALA A 186 87.21 0.16 -52.93
N HIS A 187 88.38 0.72 -53.23
CA HIS A 187 89.21 1.50 -52.31
C HIS A 187 89.51 0.81 -50.96
N LEU A 188 90.04 -0.42 -51.00
CA LEU A 188 90.58 -1.10 -49.81
C LEU A 188 89.59 -1.29 -48.64
N GLY A 189 88.29 -1.37 -48.94
CA GLY A 189 87.23 -1.55 -47.94
C GLY A 189 86.60 -0.25 -47.42
N HIS A 190 86.86 0.89 -48.06
CA HIS A 190 86.23 2.17 -47.74
C HIS A 190 85.44 2.75 -48.93
N ARG A 191 84.30 3.41 -48.68
CA ARG A 191 83.65 4.29 -49.67
C ARG A 191 83.77 5.75 -49.27
N ASN A 192 83.97 6.61 -50.27
CA ASN A 192 83.68 8.03 -50.13
C ASN A 192 82.16 8.24 -50.23
N VAL A 193 81.59 9.03 -49.32
CA VAL A 193 80.18 9.42 -49.28
C VAL A 193 80.05 10.91 -49.03
N VAL A 194 78.94 11.52 -49.46
CA VAL A 194 78.51 12.84 -48.97
C VAL A 194 77.45 12.63 -47.89
N THR A 195 77.54 13.34 -46.78
CA THR A 195 76.54 13.31 -45.70
C THR A 195 75.41 14.32 -45.91
N LEU A 196 74.34 14.25 -45.10
CA LEU A 196 73.29 15.27 -44.99
C LEU A 196 73.81 16.69 -44.68
N ARG A 197 75.04 16.84 -44.14
CA ARG A 197 75.70 18.14 -43.95
C ARG A 197 76.54 18.60 -45.16
N PHE A 198 76.50 17.85 -46.25
CA PHE A 198 77.35 18.05 -47.42
C PHE A 198 78.85 17.91 -47.10
N GLU A 199 79.18 17.13 -46.06
CA GLU A 199 80.56 16.76 -45.72
C GLU A 199 80.95 15.51 -46.54
N VAL A 200 82.09 15.51 -47.23
CA VAL A 200 82.64 14.28 -47.82
C VAL A 200 83.38 13.48 -46.75
N LYS A 201 82.92 12.25 -46.48
CA LYS A 201 83.58 11.33 -45.53
C LYS A 201 84.01 10.05 -46.23
N GLU A 202 85.12 9.50 -45.77
CA GLU A 202 85.66 8.21 -46.17
C GLU A 202 85.35 7.23 -45.03
N LEU A 203 84.49 6.25 -45.29
CA LEU A 203 83.88 5.37 -44.29
C LEU A 203 84.07 3.91 -44.70
N ASN A 204 84.19 2.98 -43.74
CA ASN A 204 84.24 1.55 -44.02
C ASN A 204 82.98 1.09 -44.78
N GLU A 205 83.15 0.13 -45.71
CA GLU A 205 82.07 -0.51 -46.48
C GLU A 205 80.90 -0.94 -45.58
N ASP A 206 81.19 -1.66 -44.49
CA ASP A 206 80.19 -2.14 -43.53
C ASP A 206 79.39 -1.00 -42.87
N VAL A 207 80.04 0.14 -42.60
CA VAL A 207 79.40 1.31 -41.98
C VAL A 207 78.50 2.03 -42.97
N VAL A 208 78.85 2.05 -44.26
CA VAL A 208 77.98 2.59 -45.31
C VAL A 208 76.81 1.64 -45.57
N ALA A 209 77.05 0.33 -45.61
CA ALA A 209 75.99 -0.68 -45.72
C ALA A 209 75.02 -0.63 -44.52
N GLU A 210 75.51 -0.47 -43.29
CA GLU A 210 74.66 -0.31 -42.10
C GLU A 210 73.81 0.97 -42.19
N ARG A 211 74.42 2.11 -42.56
CA ARG A 211 73.72 3.40 -42.74
C ARG A 211 72.60 3.28 -43.79
N LEU A 212 72.90 2.77 -44.98
CA LEU A 212 71.91 2.60 -46.04
C LEU A 212 70.76 1.65 -45.65
N ASN A 213 71.07 0.53 -44.99
CA ASN A 213 70.03 -0.39 -44.48
C ASN A 213 69.18 0.25 -43.37
N ARG A 214 69.77 1.07 -42.49
CA ARG A 214 69.02 1.86 -41.48
C ARG A 214 68.09 2.86 -42.14
N GLN A 215 68.60 3.64 -43.09
CA GLN A 215 67.83 4.66 -43.82
C GLN A 215 66.63 4.07 -44.55
N ALA A 216 66.83 3.00 -45.33
CA ALA A 216 65.75 2.32 -46.03
C ALA A 216 64.69 1.76 -45.06
N ARG A 217 65.12 1.20 -43.92
CA ARG A 217 64.20 0.68 -42.88
C ARG A 217 63.36 1.79 -42.24
N GLU A 218 63.95 2.94 -41.91
CA GLU A 218 63.18 4.03 -41.30
C GLU A 218 62.23 4.72 -42.29
N LEU A 219 62.57 4.78 -43.59
CA LEU A 219 61.65 5.25 -44.63
C LEU A 219 60.44 4.29 -44.80
N ASP A 220 60.67 2.98 -44.75
CA ASP A 220 59.62 1.95 -44.75
C ASP A 220 58.76 2.01 -43.48
N ASN A 221 59.37 2.16 -42.29
CA ASN A 221 58.66 2.38 -41.02
C ASN A 221 57.78 3.64 -41.08
N LYS A 222 58.28 4.74 -41.64
CA LYS A 222 57.54 6.00 -41.83
C LYS A 222 56.34 5.80 -42.76
N LYS A 223 56.56 5.24 -43.96
CA LYS A 223 55.50 4.99 -44.96
C LYS A 223 54.43 4.01 -44.42
N LYS A 224 54.81 3.03 -43.59
CA LYS A 224 53.88 2.16 -42.85
C LYS A 224 53.08 2.92 -41.79
N LYS A 225 53.71 3.78 -40.99
CA LYS A 225 53.02 4.60 -39.97
C LYS A 225 51.99 5.55 -40.61
N GLU A 226 52.34 6.18 -41.73
CA GLU A 226 51.45 7.06 -42.49
C GLU A 226 50.24 6.28 -43.06
N ALA A 227 50.47 5.08 -43.60
CA ALA A 227 49.39 4.19 -44.05
C ALA A 227 48.50 3.70 -42.88
N GLU A 228 49.08 3.39 -41.72
CA GLU A 228 48.34 3.04 -40.51
C GLU A 228 47.47 4.20 -39.98
N GLU A 229 47.99 5.43 -39.96
CA GLU A 229 47.23 6.60 -39.51
C GLU A 229 46.10 6.95 -40.49
N LEU A 230 46.32 6.80 -41.80
CA LEU A 230 45.25 6.92 -42.80
C LEU A 230 44.17 5.84 -42.63
N ALA A 231 44.56 4.59 -42.36
CA ALA A 231 43.62 3.49 -42.10
C ALA A 231 42.80 3.73 -40.82
N LYS A 232 43.45 4.18 -39.74
CA LYS A 232 42.79 4.55 -38.47
C LYS A 232 41.82 5.72 -38.66
N ALA A 233 42.21 6.75 -39.43
CA ALA A 233 41.35 7.89 -39.76
C ALA A 233 40.11 7.47 -40.55
N LYS A 234 40.27 6.58 -41.55
CA LYS A 234 39.14 6.01 -42.28
C LYS A 234 38.21 5.21 -41.36
N GLN A 235 38.74 4.24 -40.60
CA GLN A 235 37.94 3.42 -39.69
C GLN A 235 37.14 4.28 -38.71
N ARG A 236 37.76 5.33 -38.15
CA ARG A 236 37.09 6.23 -37.20
C ARG A 236 35.99 7.07 -37.85
N ASN A 237 36.08 7.35 -39.15
CA ASN A 237 34.99 7.97 -39.92
C ASN A 237 33.85 6.97 -40.22
N ASP A 238 34.19 5.72 -40.56
CA ASP A 238 33.21 4.65 -40.80
C ASP A 238 32.42 4.30 -39.51
N ASP A 239 33.09 4.28 -38.35
CA ASP A 239 32.48 4.16 -37.02
C ASP A 239 31.52 5.33 -36.71
N ALA A 240 31.86 6.55 -37.13
CA ALA A 240 31.01 7.73 -36.98
C ALA A 240 29.74 7.66 -37.85
N ALA A 241 29.87 7.19 -39.10
CA ALA A 241 28.72 6.93 -39.98
C ALA A 241 27.73 5.95 -39.35
N LYS A 242 28.24 4.81 -38.85
CA LYS A 242 27.41 3.81 -38.18
C LYS A 242 26.71 4.35 -36.92
N LYS A 243 27.38 5.19 -36.12
CA LYS A 243 26.76 5.84 -34.96
C LYS A 243 25.65 6.81 -35.36
N TRP A 244 25.75 7.46 -36.51
CA TRP A 244 24.68 8.32 -37.02
C TRP A 244 23.43 7.49 -37.39
N GLU A 245 23.62 6.34 -38.04
CA GLU A 245 22.53 5.38 -38.31
C GLU A 245 21.89 4.86 -37.01
N ASP A 246 22.69 4.45 -36.02
CA ASP A 246 22.21 3.99 -34.70
C ASP A 246 21.39 5.09 -33.99
N ALA A 247 21.82 6.36 -34.05
CA ALA A 247 21.10 7.49 -33.46
C ALA A 247 19.75 7.76 -34.15
N GLN A 248 19.71 7.75 -35.48
CA GLN A 248 18.46 7.89 -36.24
C GLN A 248 17.50 6.75 -35.93
N LYS A 249 18.00 5.51 -35.89
CA LYS A 249 17.24 4.31 -35.53
C LYS A 249 16.64 4.43 -34.12
N TYR A 250 17.45 4.74 -33.11
CA TYR A 250 16.94 4.90 -31.74
C TYR A 250 15.92 6.04 -31.63
N SER A 251 16.05 7.12 -32.41
CA SER A 251 15.03 8.17 -32.47
C SER A 251 13.71 7.68 -33.10
N ALA A 252 13.77 6.83 -34.13
CA ALA A 252 12.59 6.24 -34.77
C ALA A 252 11.91 5.19 -33.86
N GLU A 253 12.70 4.41 -33.12
CA GLU A 253 12.24 3.47 -32.08
C GLU A 253 11.77 4.20 -30.78
N ASN A 254 11.77 5.53 -30.76
CA ASN A 254 11.44 6.39 -29.62
C ASN A 254 12.29 6.11 -28.35
N ASN A 255 13.48 5.52 -28.52
CA ASN A 255 14.49 5.32 -27.48
C ASN A 255 15.36 6.59 -27.33
N LEU A 256 14.69 7.68 -26.92
CA LEU A 256 15.20 9.05 -26.95
C LEU A 256 16.53 9.24 -26.19
N ASN A 257 16.68 8.58 -25.04
CA ASN A 257 17.89 8.73 -24.22
C ASN A 257 19.11 8.02 -24.85
N ALA A 258 18.91 6.87 -25.49
CA ALA A 258 19.98 6.20 -26.23
C ALA A 258 20.38 7.01 -27.48
N ALA A 259 19.41 7.58 -28.18
CA ALA A 259 19.67 8.46 -29.32
C ALA A 259 20.51 9.69 -28.91
N LEU A 260 20.20 10.34 -27.78
CA LEU A 260 21.00 11.46 -27.26
C LEU A 260 22.42 11.06 -26.87
N GLU A 261 22.63 9.91 -26.19
CA GLU A 261 23.98 9.50 -25.79
C GLU A 261 24.85 9.10 -27.00
N VAL A 262 24.26 8.54 -28.07
CA VAL A 262 24.97 8.29 -29.33
C VAL A 262 25.27 9.61 -30.07
N ILE A 263 24.33 10.55 -30.15
CA ILE A 263 24.55 11.89 -30.71
C ILE A 263 25.68 12.62 -29.97
N LYS A 264 25.64 12.63 -28.64
CA LYS A 264 26.71 13.16 -27.79
C LYS A 264 28.04 12.47 -28.06
N THR A 265 28.05 11.14 -28.17
CA THR A 265 29.26 10.38 -28.53
C THR A 265 29.85 10.85 -29.86
N ILE A 266 29.05 11.15 -30.88
CA ILE A 266 29.52 11.69 -32.17
C ILE A 266 30.13 13.09 -31.98
N LEU A 267 29.41 13.98 -31.28
CA LEU A 267 29.81 15.37 -31.06
C LEU A 267 31.02 15.55 -30.12
N GLU A 268 31.29 14.59 -29.23
CA GLU A 268 32.44 14.62 -28.31
C GLU A 268 33.64 13.82 -28.86
N ASN A 269 33.42 12.57 -29.33
CA ASN A 269 34.51 11.63 -29.63
C ASN A 269 34.82 11.48 -31.14
N TYR A 270 34.03 12.08 -32.02
CA TYR A 270 34.17 11.96 -33.48
C TYR A 270 34.03 13.29 -34.24
N ALA A 271 34.03 14.44 -33.56
CA ALA A 271 33.85 15.77 -34.15
C ALA A 271 34.91 16.16 -35.21
N ASP A 272 36.04 15.47 -35.23
CA ASP A 272 37.11 15.61 -36.21
C ASP A 272 36.89 14.82 -37.51
N THR A 273 35.95 13.87 -37.54
CA THR A 273 35.60 13.07 -38.73
C THR A 273 34.90 13.90 -39.82
N ALA A 274 34.88 13.41 -41.06
CA ALA A 274 34.19 14.07 -42.16
C ALA A 274 32.67 14.02 -41.97
N VAL A 275 32.13 12.87 -41.57
CA VAL A 275 30.69 12.68 -41.30
C VAL A 275 30.17 13.66 -40.24
N ALA A 276 30.86 13.79 -39.10
CA ALA A 276 30.43 14.70 -38.03
C ALA A 276 30.49 16.18 -38.42
N LYS A 277 31.34 16.55 -39.40
CA LYS A 277 31.45 17.91 -39.93
C LYS A 277 30.37 18.20 -40.98
N GLU A 278 30.19 17.29 -41.95
CA GLU A 278 29.17 17.43 -43.00
C GLU A 278 27.76 17.39 -42.40
N LYS A 279 27.49 16.44 -41.51
CA LYS A 279 26.16 16.21 -40.92
C LYS A 279 25.89 17.01 -39.65
N ARG A 280 26.76 17.94 -39.28
CA ARG A 280 26.68 18.67 -38.00
C ARG A 280 25.30 19.29 -37.75
N GLY A 281 24.74 19.98 -38.75
CA GLY A 281 23.41 20.59 -38.66
C GLY A 281 22.29 19.57 -38.47
N GLU A 282 22.31 18.46 -39.21
CA GLU A 282 21.33 17.37 -39.06
C GLU A 282 21.42 16.73 -37.66
N ILE A 283 22.64 16.53 -37.15
CA ILE A 283 22.91 15.98 -35.81
C ILE A 283 22.40 16.91 -34.71
N GLU A 284 22.70 18.21 -34.80
CA GLU A 284 22.29 19.22 -33.81
C GLU A 284 20.77 19.48 -33.85
N GLU A 285 20.14 19.47 -35.03
CA GLU A 285 18.68 19.57 -35.18
C GLU A 285 17.96 18.33 -34.61
N LEU A 286 18.49 17.13 -34.87
CA LEU A 286 17.94 15.90 -34.29
C LEU A 286 18.11 15.89 -32.76
N ALA A 287 19.23 16.38 -32.24
CA ALA A 287 19.45 16.55 -30.80
C ALA A 287 18.39 17.45 -30.15
N GLU A 288 18.07 18.60 -30.75
CA GLU A 288 17.02 19.50 -30.27
C GLU A 288 15.63 18.87 -30.33
N LYS A 289 15.30 18.18 -31.43
CA LYS A 289 14.04 17.46 -31.58
C LYS A 289 13.85 16.38 -30.51
N ILE A 290 14.92 15.65 -30.19
CA ILE A 290 14.89 14.63 -29.14
C ILE A 290 14.83 15.28 -27.74
N ARG A 291 15.65 16.33 -27.46
CA ARG A 291 15.60 17.06 -26.18
C ARG A 291 14.20 17.59 -25.85
N GLY A 292 13.51 18.17 -26.84
CA GLY A 292 12.12 18.62 -26.67
C GLY A 292 11.16 17.47 -26.31
N ARG A 293 11.29 16.31 -26.94
CA ARG A 293 10.47 15.11 -26.64
C ARG A 293 10.80 14.47 -25.29
N VAL A 294 12.06 14.48 -24.85
CA VAL A 294 12.44 14.02 -23.50
C VAL A 294 11.76 14.90 -22.46
N ARG A 295 11.89 16.22 -22.57
CA ARG A 295 11.25 17.17 -21.64
C ARG A 295 9.72 17.06 -21.65
N LEU A 296 9.10 16.82 -22.81
CA LEU A 296 7.66 16.53 -22.88
C LEU A 296 7.27 15.30 -22.05
N ASN A 297 8.05 14.21 -22.14
CA ASN A 297 7.82 13.00 -21.36
C ASN A 297 8.07 13.22 -19.85
N GLU A 298 9.00 14.10 -19.48
CA GLU A 298 9.18 14.54 -18.08
C GLU A 298 7.93 15.24 -17.55
N VAL A 299 7.32 16.16 -18.33
CA VAL A 299 6.05 16.84 -17.96
C VAL A 299 4.91 15.83 -17.83
N ARG A 300 4.76 14.92 -18.80
CA ARG A 300 3.80 13.80 -18.74
C ARG A 300 3.96 12.94 -17.48
N GLY A 301 5.18 12.80 -16.96
CA GLY A 301 5.46 12.16 -15.68
C GLY A 301 4.80 12.85 -14.47
N PHE A 302 4.63 14.18 -14.48
CA PHE A 302 3.87 14.89 -13.43
C PHE A 302 2.36 14.62 -13.54
N VAL A 303 1.83 14.52 -14.77
CA VAL A 303 0.43 14.13 -15.01
C VAL A 303 0.14 12.72 -14.51
N GLN A 304 1.05 11.76 -14.73
CA GLN A 304 0.94 10.39 -14.18
C GLN A 304 0.92 10.39 -12.65
N ARG A 305 1.76 11.21 -12.02
CA ARG A 305 1.78 11.42 -10.55
C ARG A 305 0.64 12.33 -10.06
N ARG A 306 -0.35 12.65 -10.89
CA ARG A 306 -1.50 13.53 -10.60
C ARG A 306 -1.14 14.94 -10.10
N ASN A 307 0.12 15.38 -10.23
CA ASN A 307 0.54 16.75 -9.95
C ASN A 307 0.23 17.64 -11.16
N PHE A 308 -1.07 17.90 -11.33
CA PHE A 308 -1.62 18.54 -12.53
C PHE A 308 -1.29 20.03 -12.64
N ASP A 309 -0.94 20.70 -11.55
CA ASP A 309 -0.67 22.15 -11.55
C ASP A 309 0.81 22.45 -11.85
N GLU A 310 1.74 21.66 -11.33
CA GLU A 310 3.14 21.70 -11.81
C GLU A 310 3.23 21.18 -13.25
N ALA A 311 2.45 20.17 -13.64
CA ALA A 311 2.37 19.73 -15.04
C ALA A 311 1.89 20.84 -15.98
N GLN A 312 0.84 21.59 -15.61
CA GLN A 312 0.35 22.74 -16.36
C GLN A 312 1.46 23.78 -16.56
N LYS A 313 2.07 24.22 -15.46
CA LYS A 313 3.19 25.17 -15.47
C LYS A 313 4.37 24.69 -16.32
N LYS A 314 4.72 23.40 -16.27
CA LYS A 314 5.82 22.82 -17.06
C LYS A 314 5.49 22.70 -18.54
N TYR A 315 4.22 22.51 -18.92
CA TYR A 315 3.79 22.69 -20.31
C TYR A 315 3.93 24.15 -20.75
N ASP A 316 3.51 25.12 -19.93
CA ASP A 316 3.64 26.54 -20.26
C ASP A 316 5.12 27.00 -20.39
N GLU A 317 6.03 26.50 -19.56
CA GLU A 317 7.48 26.67 -19.74
C GLU A 317 7.95 26.06 -21.08
N LEU A 318 7.62 24.80 -21.35
CA LEU A 318 8.05 24.05 -22.53
C LEU A 318 7.55 24.68 -23.86
N ALA A 319 6.32 25.19 -23.88
CA ALA A 319 5.72 25.86 -25.04
C ALA A 319 6.41 27.19 -25.40
N ASN A 320 6.98 27.88 -24.41
CA ASN A 320 7.73 29.12 -24.61
C ASN A 320 9.18 28.87 -25.04
N GLU A 321 9.84 27.86 -24.45
CA GLU A 321 11.22 27.51 -24.77
C GLU A 321 11.35 26.77 -26.12
N VAL A 322 10.47 25.80 -26.41
CA VAL A 322 10.60 24.88 -27.55
C VAL A 322 9.53 25.19 -28.61
N LYS A 323 9.72 26.29 -29.34
CA LYS A 323 8.73 26.85 -30.30
C LYS A 323 8.11 25.84 -31.27
N TRP A 324 8.87 24.86 -31.77
CA TRP A 324 8.37 23.88 -32.74
C TRP A 324 7.39 22.86 -32.14
N LEU A 325 7.41 22.68 -30.81
CA LEU A 325 6.55 21.75 -30.08
C LEU A 325 5.27 22.44 -29.55
N LYS A 326 5.16 23.77 -29.67
CA LYS A 326 4.10 24.59 -29.07
C LYS A 326 2.70 24.05 -29.35
N ASP A 327 2.37 23.80 -30.61
CA ASP A 327 1.03 23.38 -31.03
C ASP A 327 0.66 21.97 -30.54
N ASP A 328 1.64 21.12 -30.25
CA ASP A 328 1.41 19.83 -29.58
C ASP A 328 1.25 20.03 -28.07
N VAL A 329 2.03 20.90 -27.43
CA VAL A 329 1.89 21.23 -26.01
C VAL A 329 0.54 21.87 -25.68
N GLU A 330 -0.03 22.70 -26.57
CA GLU A 330 -1.39 23.22 -26.36
C GLU A 330 -2.46 22.11 -26.42
N LYS A 331 -2.29 21.07 -27.23
CA LYS A 331 -3.17 19.87 -27.23
C LYS A 331 -2.99 19.05 -25.95
N GLU A 332 -1.76 18.94 -25.44
CA GLU A 332 -1.49 18.31 -24.14
C GLU A 332 -2.18 19.06 -22.99
N LYS A 333 -2.18 20.39 -23.03
CA LYS A 333 -2.90 21.26 -22.08
C LYS A 333 -4.42 21.13 -22.21
N GLU A 334 -4.97 21.05 -23.42
CA GLU A 334 -6.41 20.79 -23.62
C GLU A 334 -6.81 19.42 -23.07
N ASN A 335 -6.07 18.36 -23.41
CA ASN A 335 -6.28 17.01 -22.89
C ASN A 335 -6.18 16.98 -21.35
N LEU A 336 -5.19 17.68 -20.77
CA LEU A 336 -5.04 17.84 -19.32
C LEU A 336 -6.26 18.53 -18.70
N ALA A 337 -6.75 19.62 -19.28
CA ALA A 337 -7.93 20.33 -18.79
C ALA A 337 -9.20 19.45 -18.84
N ARG A 338 -9.40 18.72 -19.94
CA ARG A 338 -10.52 17.78 -20.10
C ARG A 338 -10.42 16.60 -19.11
N PHE A 339 -9.21 16.07 -18.89
CA PHE A 339 -8.96 15.01 -17.91
C PHE A 339 -9.16 15.48 -16.46
N LYS A 340 -8.65 16.66 -16.08
CA LYS A 340 -8.91 17.30 -14.77
C LYS A 340 -10.41 17.48 -14.54
N LYS A 341 -11.17 17.95 -15.54
CA LYS A 341 -12.63 18.10 -15.47
C LYS A 341 -13.34 16.76 -15.25
N ALA A 342 -12.89 15.69 -15.91
CA ALA A 342 -13.45 14.35 -15.73
C ALA A 342 -13.17 13.78 -14.32
N LEU A 343 -11.98 14.02 -13.76
CA LEU A 343 -11.65 13.67 -12.38
C LEU A 343 -12.44 14.51 -11.36
N TRP A 344 -12.64 15.81 -11.61
CA TRP A 344 -13.46 16.69 -10.78
C TRP A 344 -14.93 16.22 -10.69
N PHE A 345 -15.50 15.69 -11.78
CA PHE A 345 -16.81 15.06 -11.73
C PHE A 345 -16.85 13.84 -10.78
N ARG A 346 -15.74 13.11 -10.65
CA ARG A 346 -15.62 11.91 -9.80
C ARG A 346 -15.45 12.26 -8.32
N THR A 347 -14.69 13.31 -7.97
CA THR A 347 -14.38 13.65 -6.56
C THR A 347 -15.30 14.72 -5.99
N GLU A 348 -15.39 15.89 -6.62
CA GLU A 348 -16.11 17.05 -6.05
C GLU A 348 -17.60 16.98 -6.37
N ALA A 349 -17.95 16.74 -7.63
CA ALA A 349 -19.35 16.72 -8.07
C ALA A 349 -20.09 15.43 -7.72
N ASN A 350 -19.39 14.41 -7.19
CA ASN A 350 -19.93 13.11 -6.81
C ASN A 350 -20.78 12.44 -7.92
N ASN A 351 -20.38 12.64 -9.20
CA ASN A 351 -21.16 12.30 -10.38
C ASN A 351 -20.35 11.37 -11.31
N LEU A 352 -20.37 10.08 -10.97
CA LEU A 352 -19.62 9.03 -11.67
C LEU A 352 -20.04 8.87 -13.14
N GLU A 353 -21.30 9.12 -13.47
CA GLU A 353 -21.83 9.08 -14.84
C GLU A 353 -21.27 10.22 -15.71
N SER A 354 -21.15 11.43 -15.16
CA SER A 354 -20.53 12.57 -15.86
C SER A 354 -19.02 12.40 -16.01
N ALA A 355 -18.36 11.80 -15.02
CA ALA A 355 -16.95 11.42 -15.13
C ALA A 355 -16.74 10.38 -16.24
N GLN A 356 -17.55 9.32 -16.26
CA GLN A 356 -17.51 8.30 -17.32
C GLN A 356 -17.79 8.88 -18.70
N ALA A 357 -18.76 9.79 -18.83
CA ALA A 357 -19.09 10.46 -20.08
C ALA A 357 -17.92 11.34 -20.59
N ALA A 358 -17.35 12.18 -19.74
CA ALA A 358 -16.24 13.07 -20.10
C ALA A 358 -14.97 12.29 -20.53
N LEU A 359 -14.65 11.18 -19.84
CA LEU A 359 -13.59 10.26 -20.26
C LEU A 359 -13.92 9.58 -21.60
N SER A 360 -15.17 9.15 -21.79
CA SER A 360 -15.65 8.49 -23.02
C SER A 360 -15.79 9.43 -24.23
N GLU A 361 -15.70 10.74 -24.01
CA GLU A 361 -15.59 11.79 -25.02
C GLU A 361 -14.11 12.01 -25.37
N LEU A 362 -13.28 12.29 -24.35
CA LEU A 362 -11.84 12.54 -24.51
C LEU A 362 -11.10 11.40 -25.23
N ILE A 363 -11.45 10.14 -24.96
CA ILE A 363 -10.86 8.95 -25.62
C ILE A 363 -11.24 8.80 -27.12
N LYS A 364 -12.28 9.48 -27.60
CA LYS A 364 -12.66 9.47 -29.02
C LYS A 364 -11.87 10.52 -29.80
N ASP A 365 -11.68 11.68 -29.18
CA ASP A 365 -11.00 12.81 -29.79
C ASP A 365 -9.48 12.63 -29.80
N THR A 366 -8.90 12.13 -28.69
CA THR A 366 -7.44 11.99 -28.57
C THR A 366 -6.91 10.71 -29.23
N LYS A 367 -5.94 10.91 -30.13
CA LYS A 367 -5.17 9.85 -30.80
C LYS A 367 -3.81 9.58 -30.17
N ASP A 368 -3.39 10.42 -29.21
CA ASP A 368 -2.11 10.26 -28.52
C ASP A 368 -2.15 9.07 -27.54
N SER A 369 -1.15 8.19 -27.61
CA SER A 369 -1.12 6.94 -26.84
C SER A 369 -0.97 7.15 -25.33
N PHE A 370 -0.36 8.26 -24.89
CA PHE A 370 -0.22 8.59 -23.47
C PHE A 370 -1.57 9.01 -22.88
N TRP A 371 -2.28 9.95 -23.51
CA TRP A 371 -3.60 10.39 -23.06
C TRP A 371 -4.65 9.28 -23.14
N ARG A 372 -4.60 8.46 -24.19
CA ARG A 372 -5.42 7.24 -24.26
C ARG A 372 -5.16 6.31 -23.09
N GLY A 373 -3.89 6.00 -22.77
CA GLY A 373 -3.54 5.17 -21.62
C GLY A 373 -4.03 5.73 -20.27
N MET A 374 -3.90 7.05 -20.05
CA MET A 374 -4.42 7.72 -18.85
C MET A 374 -5.95 7.60 -18.73
N VAL A 375 -6.68 7.79 -19.84
CA VAL A 375 -8.14 7.73 -19.86
C VAL A 375 -8.66 6.30 -19.78
N GLU A 376 -8.01 5.34 -20.44
CA GLU A 376 -8.32 3.92 -20.37
C GLU A 376 -8.10 3.37 -18.94
N ALA A 377 -7.06 3.84 -18.23
CA ALA A 377 -6.85 3.49 -16.82
C ALA A 377 -8.00 3.97 -15.91
N GLU A 378 -8.44 5.23 -16.04
CA GLU A 378 -9.57 5.75 -15.25
C GLU A 378 -10.91 5.10 -15.62
N LEU A 379 -11.18 4.84 -16.91
CA LEU A 379 -12.37 4.11 -17.34
C LEU A 379 -12.42 2.68 -16.79
N ASN A 380 -11.27 1.97 -16.76
CA ASN A 380 -11.18 0.67 -16.13
C ASN A 380 -11.36 0.75 -14.60
N SER A 381 -10.87 1.83 -13.95
CA SER A 381 -11.12 2.09 -12.51
C SER A 381 -12.61 2.29 -12.21
N ILE A 382 -13.32 3.07 -13.04
CA ILE A 382 -14.77 3.27 -12.91
C ILE A 382 -15.53 1.96 -13.15
N ARG A 383 -15.17 1.18 -14.19
CA ARG A 383 -15.82 -0.10 -14.46
C ARG A 383 -15.63 -1.07 -13.30
N SER A 384 -14.42 -1.21 -12.76
CA SER A 384 -14.13 -2.10 -11.63
C SER A 384 -14.85 -1.69 -10.34
N TYR A 385 -15.12 -0.39 -10.14
CA TYR A 385 -15.93 0.11 -9.03
C TYR A 385 -17.41 -0.30 -9.16
N GLU A 386 -17.99 -0.16 -10.35
CA GLU A 386 -19.37 -0.61 -10.63
C GLU A 386 -19.49 -2.14 -10.61
N GLU A 387 -18.53 -2.88 -11.16
CA GLU A 387 -18.48 -4.37 -11.12
C GLU A 387 -18.51 -4.90 -9.67
N GLN A 388 -17.75 -4.28 -8.75
CA GLN A 388 -17.75 -4.64 -7.32
C GLN A 388 -19.07 -4.26 -6.63
N ALA A 389 -19.66 -3.13 -7.01
CA ALA A 389 -20.96 -2.69 -6.49
C ALA A 389 -22.10 -3.63 -6.93
N GLU A 390 -22.13 -4.04 -8.19
CA GLU A 390 -23.12 -5.00 -8.70
C GLU A 390 -22.90 -6.41 -8.14
N ALA A 391 -21.65 -6.81 -7.84
CA ALA A 391 -21.36 -8.06 -7.13
C ALA A 391 -21.92 -8.10 -5.70
N LEU A 392 -21.82 -6.99 -4.95
CA LEU A 392 -22.45 -6.88 -3.62
C LEU A 392 -23.98 -6.89 -3.69
N LEU A 393 -24.58 -6.24 -4.70
CA LEU A 393 -26.02 -6.27 -4.93
C LEU A 393 -26.51 -7.69 -5.26
N GLY A 394 -25.87 -8.37 -6.22
CA GLY A 394 -26.20 -9.76 -6.56
C GLY A 394 -25.99 -10.75 -5.41
N ALA A 395 -25.00 -10.50 -4.54
CA ALA A 395 -24.82 -11.26 -3.31
C ALA A 395 -25.95 -11.01 -2.29
N SER A 396 -26.46 -9.78 -2.19
CA SER A 396 -27.63 -9.44 -1.38
C SER A 396 -28.88 -10.15 -1.88
N ASP A 397 -29.16 -10.07 -3.19
CA ASP A 397 -30.30 -10.74 -3.82
C ASP A 397 -30.23 -12.26 -3.60
N THR A 398 -29.05 -12.85 -3.80
CA THR A 398 -28.78 -14.28 -3.55
C THR A 398 -29.01 -14.66 -2.07
N ALA A 399 -28.68 -13.79 -1.12
CA ALA A 399 -28.94 -14.03 0.30
C ALA A 399 -30.44 -13.93 0.63
N SER A 400 -31.13 -12.92 0.11
CA SER A 400 -32.57 -12.74 0.33
C SER A 400 -33.40 -13.87 -0.29
N GLN A 401 -33.02 -14.36 -1.48
CA GLN A 401 -33.64 -15.52 -2.14
C GLN A 401 -33.46 -16.82 -1.32
N LYS A 402 -32.40 -16.93 -0.53
CA LYS A 402 -32.15 -18.04 0.41
C LYS A 402 -32.80 -17.83 1.79
N GLY A 403 -33.55 -16.75 1.97
CA GLY A 403 -34.19 -16.38 3.24
C GLY A 403 -33.28 -15.68 4.25
N ASP A 404 -31.98 -15.50 3.97
CA ASP A 404 -31.06 -14.75 4.84
C ASP A 404 -31.16 -13.25 4.56
N HIS A 405 -32.31 -12.70 4.94
CA HIS A 405 -32.62 -11.28 4.85
C HIS A 405 -31.66 -10.43 5.71
N GLN A 406 -31.09 -10.98 6.77
CA GLN A 406 -30.12 -10.29 7.61
C GLN A 406 -28.78 -10.11 6.89
N ARG A 407 -28.30 -11.15 6.18
CA ARG A 407 -27.12 -11.04 5.31
C ARG A 407 -27.37 -10.09 4.14
N ALA A 408 -28.55 -10.17 3.52
CA ALA A 408 -28.94 -9.27 2.43
C ALA A 408 -28.91 -7.81 2.88
N LEU A 409 -29.54 -7.49 4.03
CA LEU A 409 -29.55 -6.15 4.58
C LEU A 409 -28.12 -5.63 4.87
N ALA A 410 -27.28 -6.45 5.51
CA ALA A 410 -25.89 -6.08 5.79
C ALA A 410 -25.07 -5.82 4.51
N LEU A 411 -25.31 -6.59 3.44
CA LEU A 411 -24.69 -6.38 2.12
C LEU A 411 -25.16 -5.09 1.44
N LEU A 412 -26.45 -4.70 1.57
CA LEU A 412 -26.91 -3.41 1.07
C LEU A 412 -26.30 -2.23 1.85
N TYR A 413 -26.17 -2.33 3.18
CA TYR A 413 -25.48 -1.27 3.94
C TYR A 413 -23.97 -1.25 3.70
N GLN A 414 -23.33 -2.39 3.35
CA GLN A 414 -21.97 -2.41 2.82
C GLN A 414 -21.88 -1.67 1.48
N LEU A 415 -22.77 -2.00 0.53
CA LEU A 415 -22.84 -1.36 -0.78
C LEU A 415 -23.03 0.16 -0.67
N LYS A 416 -23.93 0.62 0.22
CA LYS A 416 -24.14 2.06 0.47
C LYS A 416 -22.92 2.75 1.07
N SER A 417 -22.10 2.02 1.84
CA SER A 417 -20.94 2.56 2.55
C SER A 417 -19.65 2.53 1.74
N GLU A 418 -19.47 1.55 0.85
CA GLU A 418 -18.24 1.37 0.05
C GLU A 418 -18.37 1.91 -1.38
N PHE A 419 -19.57 1.83 -1.96
CA PHE A 419 -19.84 2.20 -3.35
C PHE A 419 -20.98 3.24 -3.50
N PRO A 420 -21.02 4.34 -2.70
CA PRO A 420 -22.17 5.26 -2.66
C PRO A 420 -22.48 5.95 -4.00
N LEU A 421 -21.52 6.06 -4.92
CA LEU A 421 -21.69 6.69 -6.23
C LEU A 421 -22.08 5.72 -7.35
N SER A 422 -22.22 4.42 -7.03
CA SER A 422 -22.54 3.37 -8.01
C SER A 422 -24.01 3.41 -8.46
N LYS A 423 -24.28 2.87 -9.64
CA LYS A 423 -25.66 2.64 -10.14
C LYS A 423 -26.42 1.62 -9.29
N ALA A 424 -25.69 0.70 -8.65
CA ALA A 424 -26.26 -0.24 -7.68
C ALA A 424 -26.72 0.48 -6.40
N ALA A 425 -25.95 1.42 -5.87
CA ALA A 425 -26.30 2.16 -4.65
C ALA A 425 -27.59 2.99 -4.78
N LYS A 426 -27.88 3.52 -5.97
CA LYS A 426 -29.12 4.26 -6.28
C LYS A 426 -30.41 3.45 -6.02
N LYS A 427 -30.33 2.11 -5.98
CA LYS A 427 -31.48 1.19 -5.78
C LYS A 427 -31.73 0.80 -4.32
N ILE A 428 -30.79 1.10 -3.41
CA ILE A 428 -30.78 0.51 -2.05
C ILE A 428 -32.02 0.89 -1.25
N ASP A 429 -32.44 2.16 -1.30
CA ASP A 429 -33.48 2.67 -0.40
C ASP A 429 -34.88 2.14 -0.75
N GLU A 430 -35.07 1.64 -1.97
CA GLU A 430 -36.24 0.85 -2.37
C GLU A 430 -36.17 -0.59 -1.80
N LEU A 431 -35.04 -1.27 -2.02
CA LEU A 431 -34.83 -2.67 -1.63
C LEU A 431 -34.84 -2.90 -0.11
N VAL A 432 -34.26 -1.97 0.67
CA VAL A 432 -34.21 -2.03 2.13
C VAL A 432 -35.61 -2.11 2.75
N GLY A 433 -36.61 -1.43 2.18
CA GLY A 433 -38.00 -1.45 2.69
C GLY A 433 -38.72 -2.80 2.55
N GLY A 434 -38.24 -3.67 1.66
CA GLY A 434 -38.67 -5.07 1.57
C GLY A 434 -37.93 -5.96 2.56
N ILE A 435 -36.59 -5.95 2.48
CA ILE A 435 -35.71 -6.87 3.21
C ILE A 435 -35.76 -6.65 4.74
N SER A 436 -35.83 -5.39 5.19
CA SER A 436 -35.83 -5.04 6.62
C SER A 436 -36.96 -5.68 7.42
N LYS A 437 -38.12 -5.97 6.81
CA LYS A 437 -39.28 -6.61 7.47
C LYS A 437 -39.00 -8.02 7.97
N ASN A 438 -38.05 -8.71 7.33
CA ASN A 438 -37.70 -10.10 7.61
C ASN A 438 -36.29 -10.23 8.24
N ALA A 439 -35.57 -9.12 8.43
CA ALA A 439 -34.24 -9.07 9.01
C ALA A 439 -34.33 -8.74 10.51
N PRO A 440 -34.11 -9.69 11.44
CA PRO A 440 -34.44 -9.53 12.86
C PRO A 440 -33.66 -8.44 13.59
N LEU A 441 -32.58 -7.91 13.00
CA LEU A 441 -31.76 -6.82 13.56
C LEU A 441 -31.77 -5.56 12.68
N ALA A 442 -32.79 -5.38 11.83
CA ALA A 442 -32.87 -4.25 10.91
C ALA A 442 -32.80 -2.87 11.59
N GLU A 443 -33.37 -2.75 12.79
CA GLU A 443 -33.36 -1.52 13.59
C GLU A 443 -31.95 -1.03 13.96
N ARG A 444 -30.95 -1.91 13.94
CA ARG A 444 -29.53 -1.52 14.14
C ARG A 444 -29.04 -0.61 13.02
N PHE A 445 -29.47 -0.84 11.77
CA PHE A 445 -29.09 -0.04 10.60
C PHE A 445 -30.05 1.13 10.30
N ALA A 446 -31.22 1.15 10.94
CA ALA A 446 -32.23 2.20 10.74
C ALA A 446 -31.83 3.54 11.39
N GLU A 447 -32.37 4.64 10.87
CA GLU A 447 -32.07 6.01 11.31
C GLU A 447 -32.65 6.28 12.72
N LYS A 448 -31.78 6.47 13.72
CA LYS A 448 -32.20 6.51 15.14
C LYS A 448 -33.12 7.66 15.49
N THR A 449 -32.99 8.79 14.80
CA THR A 449 -33.92 9.93 14.85
C THR A 449 -35.37 9.52 14.64
N LYS A 450 -35.65 8.53 13.79
CA LYS A 450 -37.01 8.02 13.50
C LYS A 450 -37.50 7.04 14.58
N ILE A 451 -36.60 6.28 15.21
CA ILE A 451 -36.91 5.37 16.33
C ILE A 451 -37.08 6.15 17.65
N MET A 452 -36.34 7.26 17.81
CA MET A 452 -36.24 8.05 19.03
C MET A 452 -36.72 9.51 18.83
N ASP A 453 -37.70 9.75 17.96
CA ASP A 453 -38.13 11.11 17.59
C ASP A 453 -38.61 11.96 18.79
N LYS A 454 -39.27 11.30 19.76
CA LYS A 454 -39.71 11.85 21.06
C LYS A 454 -38.60 11.83 22.15
N ASP A 455 -37.37 11.40 21.82
CA ASP A 455 -36.22 11.19 22.73
C ASP A 455 -34.87 11.68 22.15
N LYS A 456 -34.87 12.72 21.30
CA LYS A 456 -33.68 13.24 20.60
C LYS A 456 -32.45 13.52 21.48
N ASP A 457 -32.66 13.96 22.73
CA ASP A 457 -31.57 14.19 23.69
C ASP A 457 -30.76 12.90 23.98
N ALA A 458 -31.41 11.74 23.99
CA ALA A 458 -30.75 10.45 24.16
C ALA A 458 -29.91 10.07 22.93
N VAL A 459 -30.38 10.38 21.71
CA VAL A 459 -29.59 10.19 20.47
C VAL A 459 -28.33 11.05 20.51
N ALA A 460 -28.45 12.31 20.95
CA ALA A 460 -27.31 13.21 21.11
C ALA A 460 -26.32 12.71 22.19
N ALA A 461 -26.83 12.24 23.33
CA ALA A 461 -26.02 11.66 24.40
C ALA A 461 -25.28 10.38 23.97
N ILE A 462 -25.96 9.48 23.25
CA ILE A 462 -25.36 8.27 22.64
C ILE A 462 -24.24 8.67 21.69
N GLY A 463 -24.49 9.62 20.77
CA GLY A 463 -23.48 10.10 19.82
C GLY A 463 -22.25 10.69 20.50
N ALA A 464 -22.44 11.50 21.55
CA ALA A 464 -21.34 12.04 22.35
C ALA A 464 -20.53 10.95 23.08
N GLY A 465 -21.20 9.94 23.66
CA GLY A 465 -20.55 8.81 24.31
C GLY A 465 -19.76 7.92 23.35
N LEU A 466 -20.31 7.61 22.18
CA LEU A 466 -19.62 6.86 21.13
C LEU A 466 -18.41 7.63 20.58
N THR A 467 -18.53 8.96 20.43
CA THR A 467 -17.40 9.83 20.07
C THR A 467 -16.29 9.75 21.12
N TYR A 468 -16.64 9.83 22.41
CA TYR A 468 -15.68 9.64 23.50
C TYR A 468 -15.00 8.28 23.39
N LEU A 469 -15.75 7.17 23.35
CA LEU A 469 -15.18 5.81 23.25
C LEU A 469 -14.25 5.67 22.02
N ALA A 470 -14.63 6.19 20.86
CA ALA A 470 -13.81 6.13 19.65
C ALA A 470 -12.46 6.86 19.80
N THR A 471 -12.41 7.99 20.54
CA THR A 471 -11.15 8.71 20.80
C THR A 471 -10.21 8.01 21.79
N GLN A 472 -10.70 7.02 22.56
CA GLN A 472 -9.89 6.30 23.56
C GLN A 472 -9.33 4.96 23.03
N GLN A 473 -9.50 4.65 21.74
CA GLN A 473 -9.00 3.40 21.15
C GLN A 473 -7.49 3.47 20.88
N ASN A 474 -6.75 2.43 21.28
CA ASN A 474 -5.34 2.22 20.95
C ASN A 474 -5.14 1.88 19.46
N GLU A 475 -3.93 2.12 18.92
CA GLU A 475 -3.58 1.80 17.53
C GLU A 475 -3.77 0.30 17.17
N ASP A 476 -3.60 -0.61 18.13
CA ASP A 476 -3.80 -2.05 17.95
C ASP A 476 -5.28 -2.47 17.85
N GLY A 477 -6.21 -1.54 18.09
CA GLY A 477 -7.66 -1.72 18.09
C GLY A 477 -8.31 -1.90 19.46
N SER A 478 -7.52 -2.00 20.53
CA SER A 478 -8.02 -2.25 21.88
C SER A 478 -8.39 -0.98 22.66
N TRP A 479 -8.95 -1.17 23.84
CA TRP A 479 -9.02 -0.15 24.89
C TRP A 479 -8.29 -0.62 26.15
N THR A 480 -7.61 0.31 26.82
CA THR A 480 -6.88 0.04 28.07
C THR A 480 -7.79 0.33 29.28
N PRO A 481 -7.92 -0.58 30.27
CA PRO A 481 -8.65 -0.31 31.50
C PRO A 481 -8.09 0.89 32.27
N GLU A 482 -8.95 1.82 32.69
CA GLU A 482 -8.59 2.95 33.56
C GLU A 482 -8.31 2.52 35.01
N VAL A 483 -8.77 1.32 35.39
CA VAL A 483 -8.68 0.77 36.75
C VAL A 483 -7.81 -0.49 36.76
N GLY A 484 -7.00 -0.66 37.82
CA GLY A 484 -6.09 -1.79 37.98
C GLY A 484 -6.40 -2.67 39.19
N GLY A 485 -5.61 -3.74 39.34
CA GLY A 485 -5.74 -4.73 40.42
C GLY A 485 -6.59 -5.95 40.05
N GLN A 486 -6.67 -6.93 40.97
CA GLN A 486 -7.30 -8.25 40.73
C GLN A 486 -8.80 -8.20 40.37
N THR A 487 -9.49 -7.09 40.62
CA THR A 487 -10.92 -6.90 40.29
C THR A 487 -11.15 -6.11 39.00
N ALA A 488 -10.09 -5.69 38.31
CA ALA A 488 -10.21 -5.04 37.01
C ALA A 488 -10.67 -6.03 35.92
N VAL A 489 -11.37 -5.50 34.91
CA VAL A 489 -11.59 -6.15 33.62
C VAL A 489 -10.27 -6.21 32.85
N GLU A 490 -10.02 -7.29 32.10
CA GLU A 490 -8.85 -7.36 31.23
C GLU A 490 -9.04 -6.47 29.98
N LYS A 491 -7.93 -6.13 29.33
CA LYS A 491 -7.90 -5.33 28.08
C LYS A 491 -8.77 -5.94 26.99
N GLU A 492 -8.80 -7.27 26.95
CA GLU A 492 -9.56 -8.13 26.04
C GLU A 492 -11.07 -7.99 26.30
N GLY A 493 -11.48 -8.15 27.55
CA GLY A 493 -12.88 -8.04 27.97
C GLY A 493 -13.44 -6.63 27.80
N LEU A 494 -12.64 -5.61 28.11
CA LEU A 494 -13.01 -4.21 27.88
C LEU A 494 -13.20 -3.93 26.38
N THR A 495 -12.25 -4.37 25.55
CA THR A 495 -12.31 -4.20 24.09
C THR A 495 -13.55 -4.86 23.49
N ALA A 496 -13.91 -6.06 23.97
CA ALA A 496 -15.12 -6.74 23.56
C ALA A 496 -16.40 -6.04 24.03
N PHE A 497 -16.44 -5.54 25.27
CA PHE A 497 -17.63 -4.86 25.78
C PHE A 497 -17.88 -3.52 25.07
N LEU A 498 -16.82 -2.75 24.79
CA LEU A 498 -16.93 -1.43 24.17
C LEU A 498 -17.39 -1.44 22.71
N ILE A 499 -17.31 -2.56 21.97
CA ILE A 499 -17.87 -2.63 20.61
C ILE A 499 -19.39 -2.84 20.56
N LEU A 500 -20.02 -3.34 21.64
CA LEU A 500 -21.48 -3.52 21.70
C LEU A 500 -22.28 -2.22 21.44
N PRO A 501 -21.94 -1.07 22.07
CA PRO A 501 -22.50 0.25 21.72
C PRO A 501 -22.46 0.60 20.22
N PHE A 502 -21.36 0.28 19.53
CA PHE A 502 -21.21 0.62 18.11
C PHE A 502 -22.06 -0.29 17.20
N ILE A 503 -22.19 -1.58 17.56
CA ILE A 503 -22.98 -2.58 16.84
C ILE A 503 -24.48 -2.24 16.90
N ALA A 504 -24.97 -1.75 18.03
CA ALA A 504 -26.35 -1.24 18.18
C ALA A 504 -26.67 -0.08 17.22
N GLU A 505 -25.67 0.75 16.89
CA GLU A 505 -25.73 1.81 15.87
C GLU A 505 -25.49 1.32 14.43
N GLY A 506 -25.43 0.01 14.18
CA GLY A 506 -25.18 -0.54 12.84
C GLY A 506 -23.75 -0.33 12.34
N ASN A 507 -22.83 0.09 13.22
CA ASN A 507 -21.41 0.13 12.92
C ASN A 507 -20.84 -1.29 13.15
N THR A 508 -20.32 -1.88 12.10
CA THR A 508 -19.77 -3.25 12.11
C THR A 508 -18.34 -3.21 11.55
N HIS A 509 -17.67 -4.35 11.43
CA HIS A 509 -16.40 -4.39 10.70
C HIS A 509 -16.55 -4.13 9.18
N ILE A 510 -17.79 -4.12 8.69
CA ILE A 510 -18.17 -3.94 7.28
C ILE A 510 -18.79 -2.57 7.01
N THR A 511 -19.54 -2.00 7.95
CA THR A 511 -20.48 -0.88 7.74
C THR A 511 -20.36 0.25 8.77
N GLY A 512 -20.80 1.45 8.41
CA GLY A 512 -21.06 2.56 9.35
C GLY A 512 -19.88 3.52 9.56
N ALA A 513 -20.17 4.69 10.15
CA ALA A 513 -19.19 5.76 10.37
C ALA A 513 -18.01 5.32 11.27
N HIS A 514 -18.27 4.45 12.25
CA HIS A 514 -17.27 3.88 13.15
C HIS A 514 -16.72 2.52 12.67
N ARG A 515 -16.89 2.16 11.39
CA ARG A 515 -16.44 0.86 10.83
C ARG A 515 -15.02 0.50 11.24
N GLU A 516 -14.06 1.40 11.05
CA GLU A 516 -12.65 1.12 11.33
C GLU A 516 -12.35 1.00 12.83
N ILE A 517 -13.14 1.62 13.72
CA ILE A 517 -13.08 1.39 15.17
C ILE A 517 -13.43 -0.08 15.46
N VAL A 518 -14.60 -0.53 14.98
CA VAL A 518 -15.11 -1.89 15.22
C VAL A 518 -14.24 -2.95 14.53
N LYS A 519 -13.77 -2.68 13.31
CA LYS A 519 -12.90 -3.56 12.52
C LYS A 519 -11.52 -3.75 13.18
N ARG A 520 -10.90 -2.69 13.73
CA ARG A 520 -9.64 -2.83 14.49
C ARG A 520 -9.85 -3.59 15.79
N ALA A 521 -10.93 -3.32 16.52
CA ALA A 521 -11.26 -3.99 17.78
C ALA A 521 -11.57 -5.49 17.60
N LEU A 522 -12.39 -5.83 16.61
CA LEU A 522 -12.57 -7.22 16.16
C LEU A 522 -11.21 -7.82 15.76
N GLY A 523 -10.41 -7.11 14.97
CA GLY A 523 -9.06 -7.54 14.60
C GLY A 523 -8.15 -7.81 15.80
N TYR A 524 -8.30 -7.09 16.92
CA TYR A 524 -7.62 -7.40 18.18
C TYR A 524 -8.10 -8.74 18.76
N LEU A 525 -9.42 -8.89 18.94
CA LEU A 525 -10.05 -10.09 19.50
C LEU A 525 -9.79 -11.36 18.67
N LEU A 526 -9.67 -11.24 17.34
CA LEU A 526 -9.34 -12.35 16.45
C LEU A 526 -7.86 -12.76 16.54
N ARG A 527 -6.92 -11.83 16.76
CA ARG A 527 -5.48 -12.14 16.88
C ARG A 527 -5.12 -12.86 18.18
N ILE A 528 -5.92 -12.66 19.22
CA ILE A 528 -5.71 -13.27 20.54
C ILE A 528 -6.47 -14.58 20.74
N GLN A 529 -7.38 -14.98 19.83
CA GLN A 529 -8.14 -16.22 20.01
C GLN A 529 -7.20 -17.42 20.01
N THR A 530 -7.20 -18.19 21.09
CA THR A 530 -6.37 -19.39 21.22
C THR A 530 -6.93 -20.55 20.38
N GLN A 531 -6.11 -21.58 20.18
CA GLN A 531 -6.52 -22.76 19.40
C GLN A 531 -7.72 -23.50 20.01
N ASP A 532 -7.87 -23.49 21.34
CA ASP A 532 -9.02 -24.04 22.07
C ASP A 532 -10.21 -23.07 22.19
N GLY A 533 -10.11 -21.86 21.62
CA GLY A 533 -11.22 -20.91 21.48
C GLY A 533 -11.31 -19.81 22.54
N ALA A 534 -10.37 -19.76 23.49
CA ALA A 534 -10.30 -18.71 24.52
C ALA A 534 -10.12 -17.33 23.88
N ILE A 535 -10.68 -16.30 24.52
CA ILE A 535 -10.53 -14.89 24.11
C ILE A 535 -10.46 -14.04 25.40
N CYS A 536 -9.38 -14.25 26.15
CA CYS A 536 -9.16 -13.70 27.49
C CYS A 536 -7.68 -13.80 27.84
N GLY A 537 -7.28 -13.17 28.94
CA GLY A 537 -5.98 -13.37 29.56
C GLY A 537 -5.92 -14.65 30.39
N ASN A 538 -5.19 -14.57 31.50
CA ASN A 538 -4.99 -15.65 32.48
C ASN A 538 -5.08 -15.12 33.92
N THR A 539 -5.99 -14.16 34.15
CA THR A 539 -6.35 -13.64 35.48
C THR A 539 -7.59 -14.35 36.05
N GLU A 540 -7.91 -14.10 37.32
CA GLU A 540 -9.12 -14.59 37.99
C GLU A 540 -10.44 -14.13 37.31
N ASN A 541 -10.40 -13.07 36.49
CA ASN A 541 -11.57 -12.57 35.77
C ASN A 541 -11.60 -13.00 34.28
N SER A 542 -10.69 -13.85 33.82
CA SER A 542 -10.55 -14.23 32.40
C SER A 542 -11.87 -14.67 31.75
N LEU A 543 -12.71 -15.40 32.50
CA LEU A 543 -13.98 -15.89 31.98
C LEU A 543 -15.03 -14.77 31.77
N TYR A 544 -14.94 -13.64 32.48
CA TYR A 544 -15.73 -12.44 32.14
C TYR A 544 -15.27 -11.85 30.80
N SER A 545 -13.95 -11.73 30.60
CA SER A 545 -13.40 -11.26 29.32
C SER A 545 -13.85 -12.14 28.16
N HIS A 546 -13.82 -13.46 28.35
CA HIS A 546 -14.29 -14.41 27.36
C HIS A 546 -15.81 -14.33 27.11
N ALA A 547 -16.63 -14.17 28.16
CA ALA A 547 -18.08 -14.00 28.01
C ALA A 547 -18.42 -12.73 27.21
N PHE A 548 -17.75 -11.61 27.47
CA PHE A 548 -17.90 -10.38 26.68
C PHE A 548 -17.43 -10.57 25.24
N ALA A 549 -16.30 -11.25 25.02
CA ALA A 549 -15.77 -11.53 23.68
C ALA A 549 -16.69 -12.42 22.84
N LEU A 550 -17.22 -13.51 23.43
CA LEU A 550 -18.21 -14.37 22.79
C LEU A 550 -19.49 -13.59 22.47
N LEU A 551 -20.02 -12.79 23.41
CA LEU A 551 -21.20 -11.96 23.21
C LEU A 551 -20.99 -10.98 22.04
N ALA A 552 -19.87 -10.28 22.00
CA ALA A 552 -19.59 -9.28 20.97
C ALA A 552 -19.34 -9.87 19.58
N ILE A 553 -18.65 -11.02 19.50
CA ILE A 553 -18.46 -11.75 18.23
C ILE A 553 -19.78 -12.36 17.75
N ALA A 554 -20.62 -12.89 18.66
CA ALA A 554 -21.94 -13.38 18.32
C ALA A 554 -22.85 -12.23 17.81
N GLU A 555 -22.82 -11.05 18.43
CA GLU A 555 -23.59 -9.90 17.96
C GLU A 555 -23.10 -9.35 16.61
N LEU A 556 -21.79 -9.36 16.33
CA LEU A 556 -21.26 -9.06 14.99
C LEU A 556 -21.71 -10.10 13.96
N TYR A 557 -21.63 -11.39 14.28
CA TYR A 557 -22.09 -12.48 13.41
C TYR A 557 -23.59 -12.38 13.12
N GLY A 558 -24.42 -12.14 14.15
CA GLY A 558 -25.86 -11.93 13.98
C GLY A 558 -26.17 -10.72 13.09
N THR A 559 -25.50 -9.59 13.34
CA THR A 559 -25.75 -8.33 12.60
C THR A 559 -25.33 -8.42 11.13
N THR A 560 -24.18 -9.03 10.83
CA THR A 560 -23.56 -9.03 9.50
C THR A 560 -23.77 -10.30 8.69
N ARG A 561 -24.05 -11.42 9.37
CA ARG A 561 -24.04 -12.79 8.84
C ARG A 561 -22.75 -13.15 8.09
N ASP A 562 -21.62 -12.55 8.49
CA ASP A 562 -20.32 -12.86 7.92
C ASP A 562 -19.86 -14.27 8.30
N ALA A 563 -19.68 -15.13 7.29
CA ALA A 563 -19.22 -16.50 7.45
C ALA A 563 -17.85 -16.60 8.13
N ALA A 564 -16.98 -15.58 7.99
CA ALA A 564 -15.67 -15.57 8.63
C ALA A 564 -15.75 -15.52 10.17
N LEU A 565 -16.86 -15.05 10.73
CA LEU A 565 -17.07 -15.00 12.19
C LEU A 565 -17.72 -16.25 12.76
N LYS A 566 -18.32 -17.11 11.93
CA LYS A 566 -19.02 -18.32 12.40
C LYS A 566 -18.07 -19.29 13.11
N ASP A 567 -16.94 -19.64 12.51
CA ASP A 567 -16.00 -20.59 13.10
C ASP A 567 -15.30 -20.03 14.35
N VAL A 568 -15.08 -18.71 14.38
CA VAL A 568 -14.55 -17.99 15.56
C VAL A 568 -15.53 -18.07 16.72
N MET A 569 -16.81 -17.76 16.45
CA MET A 569 -17.90 -17.83 17.43
C MET A 569 -18.06 -19.26 17.94
N LEU A 570 -18.09 -20.27 17.06
CA LEU A 570 -18.26 -21.67 17.45
C LEU A 570 -17.11 -22.15 18.34
N LYS A 571 -15.84 -21.79 18.05
CA LYS A 571 -14.72 -22.10 18.95
C LYS A 571 -14.88 -21.45 20.32
N ALA A 572 -15.32 -20.21 20.38
CA ALA A 572 -15.59 -19.54 21.66
C ALA A 572 -16.76 -20.18 22.42
N VAL A 573 -17.82 -20.64 21.73
CA VAL A 573 -18.91 -21.42 22.33
C VAL A 573 -18.39 -22.74 22.92
N GLU A 574 -17.55 -23.49 22.20
CA GLU A 574 -16.94 -24.72 22.72
C GLU A 574 -16.03 -24.44 23.93
N TYR A 575 -15.22 -23.36 23.89
CA TYR A 575 -14.42 -22.96 25.04
C TYR A 575 -15.29 -22.65 26.25
N ALA A 576 -16.30 -21.77 26.11
CA ALA A 576 -17.21 -21.42 27.20
C ALA A 576 -17.91 -22.64 27.80
N ILE A 577 -18.36 -23.58 26.97
CA ILE A 577 -18.97 -24.84 27.43
C ILE A 577 -17.92 -25.75 28.12
N SER A 578 -16.66 -25.76 27.66
CA SER A 578 -15.57 -26.51 28.31
C SER A 578 -15.17 -26.01 29.70
N LYS A 579 -15.54 -24.77 30.06
CA LYS A 579 -15.27 -24.17 31.39
C LYS A 579 -16.49 -24.17 32.32
N LYS A 580 -17.58 -24.85 31.92
CA LYS A 580 -18.77 -25.04 32.75
C LYS A 580 -18.54 -26.24 33.68
N GLU A 581 -18.56 -26.00 34.98
CA GLU A 581 -18.21 -27.00 35.99
C GLU A 581 -19.37 -27.96 36.31
N SER A 582 -19.15 -28.85 37.27
CA SER A 582 -19.96 -30.05 37.55
C SER A 582 -21.46 -29.78 37.79
N ALA A 583 -22.21 -29.86 36.68
CA ALA A 583 -23.68 -29.88 36.56
C ALA A 583 -24.47 -28.56 36.67
N SER A 584 -23.88 -27.40 36.98
CA SER A 584 -24.59 -26.09 37.03
C SER A 584 -24.00 -25.03 36.08
N GLY A 585 -23.08 -24.17 36.53
CA GLY A 585 -22.56 -23.01 35.80
C GLY A 585 -21.05 -22.83 35.87
N TRP A 586 -20.58 -21.60 36.08
CA TRP A 586 -19.17 -21.20 35.94
C TRP A 586 -18.58 -20.62 37.22
N ARG A 587 -17.26 -20.80 37.41
CA ARG A 587 -16.48 -20.27 38.55
C ARG A 587 -15.39 -19.33 38.04
N LYS A 588 -15.00 -18.32 38.82
CA LYS A 588 -13.88 -17.41 38.50
C LYS A 588 -12.53 -18.15 38.50
N THR A 589 -12.30 -18.94 39.55
CA THR A 589 -11.08 -19.74 39.74
C THR A 589 -11.44 -21.18 40.10
N LYS A 590 -10.48 -22.10 39.95
CA LYS A 590 -10.67 -23.52 40.29
C LYS A 590 -10.83 -23.77 41.79
N ASP A 591 -10.33 -22.85 42.61
CA ASP A 591 -10.33 -22.95 44.08
C ASP A 591 -11.66 -22.47 44.70
N GLN A 592 -12.56 -21.88 43.90
CA GLN A 592 -13.93 -21.59 44.33
C GLN A 592 -14.73 -22.88 44.48
N THR A 593 -15.46 -22.99 45.60
CA THR A 593 -16.32 -24.14 45.92
C THR A 593 -17.72 -24.04 45.31
N THR A 594 -18.15 -22.85 44.89
CA THR A 594 -19.49 -22.55 44.35
C THR A 594 -19.39 -21.77 43.03
N GLU A 595 -20.46 -21.79 42.24
CA GLU A 595 -20.56 -21.04 40.98
C GLU A 595 -20.86 -19.54 41.20
N ASP A 596 -20.25 -18.70 40.38
CA ASP A 596 -20.50 -17.26 40.35
C ASP A 596 -21.77 -16.98 39.50
N PRO A 597 -22.87 -16.46 40.10
CA PRO A 597 -24.11 -16.18 39.40
C PRO A 597 -24.00 -15.03 38.39
N VAL A 598 -23.07 -14.08 38.56
CA VAL A 598 -22.89 -12.96 37.62
C VAL A 598 -22.08 -13.42 36.40
N LEU A 599 -21.03 -14.22 36.60
CA LEU A 599 -20.30 -14.87 35.52
C LEU A 599 -21.21 -15.82 34.75
N THR A 600 -22.01 -16.61 35.47
CA THR A 600 -23.01 -17.51 34.87
C THR A 600 -24.06 -16.72 34.08
N ALA A 601 -24.51 -15.55 34.55
CA ALA A 601 -25.40 -14.67 33.80
C ALA A 601 -24.78 -14.19 32.49
N TRP A 602 -23.54 -13.69 32.50
CA TRP A 602 -22.84 -13.24 31.28
C TRP A 602 -22.54 -14.39 30.30
N MET A 603 -22.13 -15.56 30.80
CA MET A 603 -21.94 -16.76 29.97
C MET A 603 -23.25 -17.24 29.34
N MET A 604 -24.34 -17.31 30.11
CA MET A 604 -25.65 -17.69 29.59
C MET A 604 -26.20 -16.67 28.58
N LEU A 605 -25.98 -15.37 28.79
CA LEU A 605 -26.31 -14.33 27.83
C LEU A 605 -25.53 -14.54 26.52
N ALA A 606 -24.19 -14.63 26.58
CA ALA A 606 -23.33 -14.83 25.41
C ALA A 606 -23.68 -16.10 24.62
N LEU A 607 -23.90 -17.22 25.31
CA LEU A 607 -24.26 -18.51 24.70
C LEU A 607 -25.69 -18.51 24.12
N SER A 608 -26.66 -17.85 24.77
CA SER A 608 -28.03 -17.75 24.26
C SER A 608 -28.10 -16.85 23.02
N VAL A 609 -27.33 -15.75 22.98
CA VAL A 609 -27.17 -14.91 21.80
C VAL A 609 -26.56 -15.71 20.64
N ALA A 610 -25.45 -16.41 20.87
CA ALA A 610 -24.84 -17.26 19.85
C ALA A 610 -25.83 -18.32 19.31
N ALA A 611 -26.60 -18.97 20.19
CA ALA A 611 -27.61 -19.97 19.82
C ALA A 611 -28.82 -19.38 19.09
N SER A 612 -29.19 -18.12 19.34
CA SER A 612 -30.25 -17.43 18.57
C SER A 612 -29.84 -17.19 17.12
N TYR A 613 -28.54 -17.04 16.85
CA TYR A 613 -28.01 -16.79 15.52
C TYR A 613 -27.58 -18.07 14.80
N ASP A 614 -27.04 -19.09 15.48
CA ASP A 614 -26.67 -20.36 14.84
C ASP A 614 -27.31 -21.60 15.50
N SER A 615 -28.20 -22.24 14.75
CA SER A 615 -29.00 -23.39 15.20
C SER A 615 -28.21 -24.67 15.44
N SER A 616 -26.91 -24.73 15.13
CA SER A 616 -26.04 -25.83 15.55
C SER A 616 -25.81 -25.82 17.07
N ILE A 617 -25.79 -24.65 17.70
CA ILE A 617 -25.60 -24.46 19.14
C ILE A 617 -26.91 -24.78 19.85
N LYS A 618 -26.98 -25.94 20.51
CA LYS A 618 -28.20 -26.37 21.22
C LYS A 618 -28.24 -25.76 22.64
N PRO A 619 -29.29 -24.99 23.00
CA PRO A 619 -29.38 -24.36 24.34
C PRO A 619 -29.32 -25.34 25.51
N SER A 620 -29.76 -26.59 25.31
CA SER A 620 -29.68 -27.67 26.30
C SER A 620 -28.27 -27.97 26.80
N ARG A 621 -27.21 -27.59 26.07
CA ARG A 621 -25.81 -27.75 26.50
C ARG A 621 -25.44 -26.86 27.70
N PHE A 622 -26.17 -25.78 27.93
CA PHE A 622 -25.91 -24.78 28.97
C PHE A 622 -27.15 -24.34 29.76
N ALA A 623 -28.34 -24.87 29.47
CA ALA A 623 -29.59 -24.59 30.18
C ALA A 623 -29.53 -24.89 31.70
N ASN A 624 -28.64 -25.78 32.11
CA ASN A 624 -28.37 -26.09 33.51
C ASN A 624 -27.79 -24.91 34.31
N GLY A 625 -27.26 -23.87 33.65
CA GLY A 625 -26.81 -22.63 34.32
C GLY A 625 -27.90 -21.91 35.10
N LEU A 626 -29.18 -22.10 34.73
CA LEU A 626 -30.33 -21.57 35.49
C LEU A 626 -30.36 -22.05 36.95
N GLN A 627 -29.78 -23.22 37.23
CA GLN A 627 -29.71 -23.79 38.58
C GLN A 627 -28.83 -22.95 39.51
N VAL A 628 -27.81 -22.26 38.98
CA VAL A 628 -26.98 -21.33 39.78
C VAL A 628 -27.82 -20.17 40.30
N PHE A 629 -28.73 -19.62 39.47
CA PHE A 629 -29.61 -18.54 39.89
C PHE A 629 -30.60 -19.03 40.95
N ALA A 630 -31.19 -20.22 40.77
CA ALA A 630 -32.10 -20.80 41.76
C ALA A 630 -31.40 -21.11 43.10
N ALA A 631 -30.14 -21.57 43.08
CA ALA A 631 -29.37 -21.89 44.28
C ALA A 631 -28.90 -20.65 45.07
N HIS A 632 -28.84 -19.47 44.44
CA HIS A 632 -28.45 -18.20 45.07
C HIS A 632 -29.63 -17.23 45.27
N MET A 633 -30.87 -17.69 45.10
CA MET A 633 -32.06 -16.85 45.18
C MET A 633 -32.75 -16.96 46.55
N ASP A 634 -32.95 -15.82 47.22
CA ASP A 634 -33.76 -15.76 48.44
C ASP A 634 -35.27 -15.92 48.15
N LYS A 635 -36.06 -16.11 49.21
CA LYS A 635 -37.52 -16.23 49.11
C LYS A 635 -38.22 -15.01 48.49
N GLU A 636 -37.63 -13.82 48.60
CA GLU A 636 -38.09 -12.57 47.97
C GLU A 636 -37.66 -12.43 46.49
N GLY A 637 -36.79 -13.31 45.98
CA GLY A 637 -36.33 -13.32 44.58
C GLY A 637 -34.99 -12.60 44.35
N ARG A 638 -34.23 -12.30 45.40
CA ARG A 638 -32.95 -11.58 45.34
C ARG A 638 -31.78 -12.55 45.15
N ILE A 639 -30.77 -12.17 44.37
CA ILE A 639 -29.52 -12.92 44.20
C ILE A 639 -28.41 -12.33 45.07
N ASP A 640 -27.87 -13.11 46.01
CA ASP A 640 -26.67 -12.73 46.76
C ASP A 640 -25.76 -13.94 47.09
N TYR A 641 -24.52 -13.65 47.52
CA TYR A 641 -23.52 -14.63 47.96
C TYR A 641 -23.65 -14.98 49.46
N VAL A 642 -24.34 -14.15 50.23
CA VAL A 642 -24.56 -14.33 51.68
C VAL A 642 -25.96 -13.85 52.02
N GLU A 643 -26.72 -14.67 52.76
CA GLU A 643 -28.04 -14.27 53.27
C GLU A 643 -27.90 -13.13 54.29
N PRO A 644 -28.64 -12.01 54.17
CA PRO A 644 -28.45 -10.83 55.02
C PRO A 644 -28.69 -11.12 56.51
N LYS A 645 -27.62 -11.04 57.32
CA LYS A 645 -27.68 -11.31 58.77
C LYS A 645 -28.34 -10.15 59.53
N ASP A 646 -29.64 -10.30 59.76
CA ASP A 646 -30.45 -9.55 60.74
C ASP A 646 -30.50 -8.01 60.58
N LYS A 647 -30.34 -7.49 59.36
CA LYS A 647 -30.52 -6.06 59.07
C LYS A 647 -31.25 -5.82 57.75
N SER A 648 -32.19 -4.86 57.79
CA SER A 648 -32.74 -4.24 56.59
C SER A 648 -31.66 -3.41 55.89
N LEU A 649 -31.10 -3.93 54.79
CA LEU A 649 -30.15 -3.19 53.96
C LEU A 649 -30.82 -1.93 53.39
N GLU A 650 -30.21 -0.76 53.62
CA GLU A 650 -30.70 0.49 53.06
C GLU A 650 -30.48 0.53 51.53
N ARG A 651 -31.46 1.06 50.80
CA ARG A 651 -31.46 1.08 49.32
C ARG A 651 -30.21 1.74 48.70
N ASN A 652 -29.51 2.60 49.43
CA ASN A 652 -28.36 3.36 48.94
C ASN A 652 -26.99 2.75 49.30
N THR A 653 -26.92 1.56 49.92
CA THR A 653 -25.62 0.90 50.18
C THR A 653 -25.05 0.23 48.93
N GLU A 654 -23.72 0.12 48.85
CA GLU A 654 -23.01 -0.69 47.84
C GLU A 654 -23.51 -2.13 47.85
N GLU A 655 -23.80 -2.69 49.03
CA GLU A 655 -24.32 -4.06 49.22
C GLU A 655 -25.68 -4.25 48.55
N TYR A 656 -26.65 -3.37 48.84
CA TYR A 656 -28.01 -3.45 48.27
C TYR A 656 -27.98 -3.23 46.75
N GLN A 657 -27.20 -2.26 46.27
CA GLN A 657 -27.07 -1.99 44.84
C GLN A 657 -26.31 -3.12 44.11
N THR A 658 -25.39 -3.81 44.78
CA THR A 658 -24.77 -5.05 44.27
C THR A 658 -25.80 -6.16 44.14
N MET A 659 -26.65 -6.38 45.15
CA MET A 659 -27.75 -7.35 45.11
C MET A 659 -28.73 -7.06 43.96
N LEU A 660 -29.15 -5.80 43.78
CA LEU A 660 -30.03 -5.42 42.67
C LEU A 660 -29.42 -5.75 41.30
N ALA A 661 -28.14 -5.39 41.10
CA ALA A 661 -27.45 -5.63 39.83
C ALA A 661 -27.22 -7.13 39.55
N LYS A 662 -26.85 -7.94 40.57
CA LYS A 662 -26.80 -9.41 40.47
C LYS A 662 -28.15 -9.98 40.03
N THR A 663 -29.22 -9.55 40.70
CA THR A 663 -30.59 -10.02 40.45
C THR A 663 -31.05 -9.67 39.05
N ALA A 664 -30.75 -8.45 38.57
CA ALA A 664 -31.10 -8.00 37.23
C ALA A 664 -30.33 -8.77 36.14
N ALA A 665 -29.04 -9.04 36.35
CA ALA A 665 -28.24 -9.85 35.44
C ALA A 665 -28.77 -11.29 35.33
N ALA A 666 -29.05 -11.95 36.47
CA ALA A 666 -29.59 -13.31 36.51
C ALA A 666 -31.00 -13.39 35.88
N ALA A 667 -31.87 -12.42 36.15
CA ALA A 667 -33.19 -12.33 35.54
C ALA A 667 -33.11 -12.14 34.01
N PHE A 668 -32.24 -11.25 33.52
CA PHE A 668 -32.07 -11.06 32.07
C PHE A 668 -31.48 -12.29 31.37
N ALA A 669 -30.46 -12.91 31.98
CA ALA A 669 -29.88 -14.17 31.50
C ALA A 669 -30.90 -15.32 31.47
N ARG A 670 -31.83 -15.36 32.43
CA ARG A 670 -32.97 -16.28 32.43
C ARG A 670 -33.93 -15.97 31.27
N VAL A 671 -34.39 -14.72 31.14
CA VAL A 671 -35.39 -14.33 30.13
C VAL A 671 -34.88 -14.54 28.70
N ILE A 672 -33.61 -14.21 28.39
CA ILE A 672 -33.06 -14.44 27.04
C ILE A 672 -32.89 -15.94 26.74
N HIS A 673 -32.61 -16.76 27.75
CA HIS A 673 -32.45 -18.20 27.58
C HIS A 673 -33.79 -18.94 27.44
N THR A 674 -34.78 -18.60 28.28
CA THR A 674 -36.09 -19.26 28.32
C THR A 674 -37.10 -18.68 27.33
N GLN A 675 -36.87 -17.45 26.87
CA GLN A 675 -37.79 -16.62 26.08
C GLN A 675 -39.15 -16.44 26.78
N LYS A 676 -39.15 -16.38 28.12
CA LYS A 676 -40.35 -16.28 28.96
C LYS A 676 -40.15 -15.25 30.08
N LEU A 677 -41.24 -14.56 30.41
CA LEU A 677 -41.31 -13.60 31.52
C LEU A 677 -42.15 -14.11 32.71
N THR A 678 -42.90 -15.19 32.51
CA THR A 678 -44.01 -15.62 33.37
C THR A 678 -43.61 -16.65 34.43
N ASP A 679 -42.32 -16.87 34.67
CA ASP A 679 -41.87 -17.70 35.79
C ASP A 679 -41.82 -16.90 37.10
N SER A 680 -42.01 -17.58 38.23
CA SER A 680 -42.05 -16.97 39.58
C SER A 680 -40.86 -16.07 39.84
N ASP A 681 -39.66 -16.54 39.51
CA ASP A 681 -38.41 -15.89 39.91
C ASP A 681 -38.18 -14.62 39.09
N THR A 682 -38.43 -14.67 37.78
CA THR A 682 -38.48 -13.48 36.92
C THR A 682 -39.53 -12.49 37.41
N THR A 683 -40.72 -12.96 37.80
CA THR A 683 -41.81 -12.11 38.29
C THR A 683 -41.45 -11.37 39.58
N LYS A 684 -40.80 -12.05 40.54
CA LYS A 684 -40.26 -11.45 41.76
C LYS A 684 -39.19 -10.39 41.46
N ALA A 685 -38.22 -10.72 40.61
CA ALA A 685 -37.16 -9.80 40.22
C ALA A 685 -37.74 -8.52 39.55
N LEU A 686 -38.70 -8.68 38.63
CA LEU A 686 -39.39 -7.56 38.01
C LEU A 686 -40.12 -6.67 39.02
N GLY A 687 -40.77 -7.26 40.04
CA GLY A 687 -41.38 -6.55 41.16
C GLY A 687 -40.36 -5.74 41.98
N LEU A 688 -39.25 -6.37 42.36
CA LEU A 688 -38.13 -5.71 43.05
C LEU A 688 -37.59 -4.50 42.28
N PHE A 689 -37.56 -4.55 40.94
CA PHE A 689 -37.16 -3.42 40.09
C PHE A 689 -38.26 -2.37 39.93
N ALA A 690 -39.55 -2.70 40.12
CA ALA A 690 -40.63 -1.70 40.14
C ALA A 690 -40.50 -0.78 41.36
N GLU A 691 -40.11 -1.35 42.50
CA GLU A 691 -39.83 -0.64 43.76
C GLU A 691 -38.49 0.11 43.72
N ASN A 692 -37.58 -0.26 42.82
CA ASN A 692 -36.22 0.28 42.71
C ASN A 692 -35.96 1.06 41.41
N LEU A 693 -36.92 1.88 40.99
CA LEU A 693 -36.71 2.90 39.95
C LEU A 693 -35.52 3.83 40.32
N PRO A 694 -34.83 4.42 39.32
CA PRO A 694 -33.81 5.46 39.55
C PRO A 694 -34.38 6.64 40.35
N ASP A 695 -33.57 7.25 41.24
CA ASP A 695 -33.99 8.33 42.16
C ASP A 695 -34.73 9.50 41.48
N ALA A 696 -34.41 9.73 40.20
CA ALA A 696 -35.06 10.69 39.32
C ALA A 696 -36.60 10.55 39.20
N ALA A 697 -37.15 9.37 39.52
CA ALA A 697 -38.58 9.04 39.57
C ALA A 697 -39.27 9.54 40.85
N ILE A 698 -38.57 9.52 41.98
CA ILE A 698 -39.14 9.71 43.33
C ILE A 698 -38.76 11.08 43.94
N GLY A 699 -38.32 12.02 43.11
CA GLY A 699 -37.87 13.36 43.55
C GLY A 699 -36.49 13.39 44.21
N GLY A 700 -35.76 12.28 44.23
CA GLY A 700 -34.42 12.19 44.81
C GLY A 700 -33.36 12.94 44.00
N LYS A 701 -32.29 13.39 44.67
CA LYS A 701 -31.15 14.03 44.03
C LYS A 701 -30.27 12.98 43.35
N ILE A 702 -30.31 12.95 42.02
CA ILE A 702 -29.43 12.13 41.18
C ILE A 702 -27.96 12.41 41.54
N SER A 703 -27.19 11.35 41.82
CA SER A 703 -25.75 11.44 42.07
C SER A 703 -25.05 10.10 41.78
N PRO A 704 -23.73 10.09 41.51
CA PRO A 704 -22.95 8.86 41.41
C PRO A 704 -23.10 7.94 42.63
N LYS A 705 -23.32 8.51 43.83
CA LYS A 705 -23.46 7.75 45.09
C LYS A 705 -24.78 6.99 45.25
N SER A 706 -25.71 7.10 44.30
CA SER A 706 -26.96 6.32 44.25
C SER A 706 -27.27 5.78 42.84
N SER A 707 -26.29 5.79 41.94
CA SER A 707 -26.48 5.41 40.53
C SER A 707 -25.94 4.01 40.25
N ASN A 708 -26.74 3.17 39.61
CA ASN A 708 -26.42 1.76 39.34
C ASN A 708 -26.68 1.44 37.87
N ILE A 709 -25.76 1.89 37.02
CA ILE A 709 -25.89 1.80 35.55
C ILE A 709 -25.99 0.32 35.12
N SER A 710 -25.28 -0.58 35.80
CA SER A 710 -25.39 -2.03 35.59
C SER A 710 -26.81 -2.56 35.80
N CYS A 711 -27.45 -2.22 36.92
CA CYS A 711 -28.85 -2.60 37.18
C CYS A 711 -29.80 -1.95 36.17
N TRP A 712 -29.62 -0.66 35.84
CA TRP A 712 -30.50 0.05 34.91
C TRP A 712 -30.43 -0.51 33.49
N PHE A 713 -29.24 -0.89 33.03
CA PHE A 713 -29.03 -1.59 31.76
C PHE A 713 -29.86 -2.88 31.69
N PHE A 714 -29.72 -3.78 32.67
CA PHE A 714 -30.48 -5.04 32.67
C PHE A 714 -31.99 -4.82 32.88
N ALA A 715 -32.37 -3.93 33.80
CA ALA A 715 -33.78 -3.63 34.10
C ALA A 715 -34.51 -3.05 32.88
N LEU A 716 -33.89 -2.15 32.11
CA LEU A 716 -34.48 -1.62 30.87
C LEU A 716 -34.68 -2.71 29.83
N HIS A 717 -33.68 -3.56 29.58
CA HIS A 717 -33.79 -4.65 28.60
C HIS A 717 -34.83 -5.72 29.02
N LEU A 718 -35.05 -5.92 30.32
CA LEU A 718 -36.15 -6.72 30.86
C LEU A 718 -37.52 -6.03 30.67
N TYR A 719 -37.64 -4.77 31.09
CA TYR A 719 -38.90 -4.02 31.05
C TYR A 719 -39.38 -3.71 29.64
N TYR A 720 -38.48 -3.66 28.65
CA TYR A 720 -38.85 -3.58 27.23
C TYR A 720 -39.72 -4.78 26.81
N GLN A 721 -39.37 -5.98 27.27
CA GLN A 721 -40.10 -7.21 26.94
C GLN A 721 -41.52 -7.25 27.55
N LEU A 722 -41.80 -6.42 28.58
CA LEU A 722 -43.13 -6.25 29.19
C LEU A 722 -44.06 -5.31 28.41
N GLY A 723 -43.62 -4.79 27.26
CA GLY A 723 -44.42 -3.93 26.40
C GLY A 723 -44.45 -2.46 26.81
N ALA A 724 -44.95 -1.62 25.90
CA ALA A 724 -44.71 -0.17 25.91
C ALA A 724 -45.07 0.55 27.22
N LEU A 725 -46.19 0.20 27.87
CA LEU A 725 -46.63 0.85 29.11
C LEU A 725 -45.70 0.56 30.31
N ARG A 726 -45.28 -0.70 30.48
CA ARG A 726 -44.34 -1.07 31.55
C ARG A 726 -42.96 -0.49 31.23
N PHE A 727 -42.52 -0.60 29.98
CA PHE A 727 -41.26 -0.01 29.54
C PHE A 727 -41.20 1.50 29.77
N SER A 728 -42.25 2.28 29.43
CA SER A 728 -42.23 3.74 29.60
C SER A 728 -42.00 4.18 31.04
N GLY A 729 -42.56 3.44 32.02
CA GLY A 729 -42.38 3.71 33.45
C GLY A 729 -40.94 3.58 33.93
N TRP A 730 -40.13 2.71 33.29
CA TRP A 730 -38.70 2.56 33.57
C TRP A 730 -37.82 3.43 32.66
N TRP A 731 -38.21 3.59 31.39
CA TRP A 731 -37.51 4.39 30.38
C TRP A 731 -37.37 5.86 30.78
N HIS A 732 -38.46 6.53 31.16
CA HIS A 732 -38.42 7.97 31.42
C HIS A 732 -37.52 8.34 32.63
N PRO A 733 -37.59 7.65 33.79
CA PRO A 733 -36.65 7.88 34.89
C PRO A 733 -35.21 7.53 34.55
N ALA A 734 -34.95 6.39 33.89
CA ALA A 734 -33.59 5.96 33.57
C ALA A 734 -32.94 6.88 32.53
N LYS A 735 -33.66 7.26 31.46
CA LYS A 735 -33.21 8.27 30.50
C LYS A 735 -32.87 9.58 31.21
N LYS A 736 -33.74 10.09 32.08
CA LYS A 736 -33.51 11.33 32.84
C LYS A 736 -32.27 11.21 33.75
N ALA A 737 -32.09 10.09 34.44
CA ALA A 737 -30.92 9.85 35.28
C ALA A 737 -29.63 9.82 34.45
N LEU A 738 -29.59 9.03 33.37
CA LEU A 738 -28.42 8.92 32.49
C LEU A 738 -28.05 10.25 31.84
N LEU A 739 -29.03 11.01 31.31
CA LEU A 739 -28.78 12.35 30.75
C LEU A 739 -28.25 13.35 31.80
N THR A 740 -28.66 13.22 33.07
CA THR A 740 -28.16 14.08 34.17
C THR A 740 -26.74 13.69 34.62
N LEU A 741 -26.31 12.45 34.37
CA LEU A 741 -25.01 11.92 34.78
C LEU A 741 -23.94 12.00 33.69
N GLN A 742 -24.29 12.38 32.45
CA GLN A 742 -23.32 12.50 31.38
C GLN A 742 -22.39 13.69 31.61
N ILE A 743 -21.08 13.48 31.46
CA ILE A 743 -20.08 14.53 31.63
C ILE A 743 -20.19 15.51 30.45
N SER A 744 -20.59 16.75 30.72
CA SER A 744 -20.82 17.79 29.71
C SER A 744 -19.55 18.49 29.21
N GLU A 745 -18.46 18.45 29.98
CA GLU A 745 -17.28 19.30 29.83
C GLU A 745 -15.95 18.57 30.05
N GLY A 746 -14.83 19.22 29.66
CA GLY A 746 -13.48 18.71 29.88
C GLY A 746 -13.10 17.48 29.03
N LYS A 747 -12.03 16.79 29.44
CA LYS A 747 -11.44 15.68 28.67
C LYS A 747 -12.30 14.40 28.62
N LYS A 748 -13.24 14.24 29.55
CA LYS A 748 -14.22 13.13 29.58
C LYS A 748 -15.60 13.54 29.02
N ARG A 749 -15.70 14.65 28.27
CA ARG A 749 -16.97 15.09 27.68
C ARG A 749 -17.61 13.98 26.84
N GLY A 750 -18.87 13.67 27.13
CA GLY A 750 -19.63 12.57 26.53
C GLY A 750 -19.60 11.27 27.32
N ALA A 751 -18.68 11.10 28.28
CA ALA A 751 -18.56 9.90 29.09
C ALA A 751 -19.53 9.88 30.29
N TRP A 752 -19.62 8.71 30.92
CA TRP A 752 -20.17 8.49 32.27
C TRP A 752 -19.08 7.93 33.17
N ASP A 753 -18.99 8.43 34.40
CA ASP A 753 -18.04 8.01 35.44
C ASP A 753 -18.79 8.07 36.78
N ALA A 754 -19.76 7.15 36.95
CA ALA A 754 -20.94 7.39 37.79
C ALA A 754 -21.58 6.15 38.43
N SER A 755 -21.14 4.93 38.14
CA SER A 755 -21.62 3.74 38.84
C SER A 755 -21.11 3.71 40.29
N LEU A 756 -22.02 3.58 41.26
CA LEU A 756 -21.69 3.21 42.63
C LEU A 756 -21.08 1.79 42.70
N VAL A 757 -21.53 0.90 41.80
CA VAL A 757 -21.21 -0.53 41.81
C VAL A 757 -20.93 -1.04 40.41
N TRP A 758 -19.84 -1.81 40.26
CA TRP A 758 -19.60 -2.69 39.13
C TRP A 758 -19.77 -4.16 39.56
N ILE A 759 -20.58 -4.92 38.83
CA ILE A 759 -20.77 -6.36 39.08
C ILE A 759 -19.84 -7.20 38.22
N GLY A 760 -19.21 -8.20 38.84
CA GLY A 760 -18.26 -9.11 38.19
C GLY A 760 -16.85 -8.55 38.07
N VAL A 761 -16.68 -7.45 37.34
CA VAL A 761 -15.40 -6.78 37.04
C VAL A 761 -15.52 -5.26 37.04
N ARG A 762 -14.46 -4.54 37.40
CA ARG A 762 -14.38 -3.07 37.38
C ARG A 762 -13.74 -2.58 36.07
N GLY A 763 -14.34 -1.60 35.39
CA GLY A 763 -13.86 -1.10 34.10
C GLY A 763 -13.74 0.42 33.95
N GLY A 764 -14.03 1.20 35.00
CA GLY A 764 -13.94 2.66 34.97
C GLY A 764 -14.97 3.32 34.04
N SER A 765 -14.71 4.57 33.66
CA SER A 765 -15.63 5.39 32.87
C SER A 765 -15.84 4.88 31.45
N LEU A 766 -14.85 4.17 30.89
CA LEU A 766 -15.00 3.46 29.61
C LEU A 766 -16.13 2.43 29.65
N PHE A 767 -16.21 1.66 30.73
CA PHE A 767 -17.22 0.61 30.92
C PHE A 767 -18.58 1.18 31.35
N ASP A 768 -18.59 2.19 32.23
CA ASP A 768 -19.80 2.96 32.57
C ASP A 768 -20.42 3.63 31.35
N THR A 769 -19.60 4.23 30.47
CA THR A 769 -20.06 4.83 29.23
C THR A 769 -20.68 3.80 28.29
N ALA A 770 -20.05 2.62 28.14
CA ALA A 770 -20.62 1.55 27.33
C ALA A 770 -21.96 1.04 27.88
N LEU A 771 -22.07 0.84 29.21
CA LEU A 771 -23.34 0.49 29.87
C LEU A 771 -24.42 1.57 29.71
N ALA A 772 -24.07 2.84 29.89
CA ALA A 772 -24.99 3.97 29.78
C ALA A 772 -25.52 4.13 28.35
N ILE A 773 -24.65 3.99 27.35
CA ILE A 773 -25.06 3.99 25.94
C ILE A 773 -25.99 2.80 25.65
N LEU A 774 -25.61 1.58 26.04
CA LEU A 774 -26.45 0.39 25.83
C LEU A 774 -27.82 0.50 26.51
N ALA A 775 -27.90 1.11 27.69
CA ALA A 775 -29.15 1.40 28.39
C ALA A 775 -30.04 2.43 27.64
N LEU A 776 -29.45 3.45 27.02
CA LEU A 776 -30.18 4.38 26.15
C LEU A 776 -30.59 3.73 24.80
N GLN A 777 -29.83 2.73 24.34
CA GLN A 777 -30.08 2.00 23.09
C GLN A 777 -31.14 0.89 23.18
N THR A 778 -31.66 0.54 24.35
CA THR A 778 -32.60 -0.59 24.55
C THR A 778 -33.80 -0.62 23.58
N LYS A 779 -34.21 0.53 23.05
CA LYS A 779 -35.29 0.64 22.05
C LYS A 779 -35.00 -0.04 20.69
N TYR A 780 -33.74 -0.37 20.39
CA TYR A 780 -33.31 -1.04 19.14
C TYR A 780 -32.10 -1.96 19.31
N MET A 781 -31.42 -1.92 20.47
CA MET A 781 -30.47 -2.95 20.85
C MET A 781 -31.21 -4.11 21.51
N HIS A 782 -31.44 -5.16 20.72
CA HIS A 782 -32.02 -6.40 21.20
C HIS A 782 -30.98 -7.51 21.09
N PHE A 783 -30.48 -7.96 22.25
CA PHE A 783 -29.50 -9.05 22.31
C PHE A 783 -30.12 -10.34 21.77
N GLY A 784 -29.43 -11.02 20.86
CA GLY A 784 -29.96 -12.23 20.20
C GLY A 784 -31.24 -12.01 19.39
N GLY A 785 -31.58 -10.75 19.05
CA GLY A 785 -32.88 -10.39 18.47
C GLY A 785 -34.08 -10.59 19.40
N LEU A 786 -33.88 -10.68 20.72
CA LEU A 786 -34.95 -10.90 21.69
C LEU A 786 -35.95 -9.73 21.74
N ASN A 787 -37.11 -9.92 21.11
CA ASN A 787 -38.24 -8.99 21.19
C ASN A 787 -39.56 -9.74 21.42
N LEU A 788 -39.82 -10.10 22.68
CA LEU A 788 -41.11 -10.64 23.14
C LEU A 788 -42.23 -9.59 23.08
N SER A 789 -41.88 -8.30 23.16
CA SER A 789 -42.85 -7.19 23.13
C SER A 789 -43.56 -7.04 21.78
N ALA A 790 -42.93 -7.51 20.69
CA ALA A 790 -43.50 -7.52 19.34
C ALA A 790 -44.80 -8.36 19.22
N ILE A 791 -45.11 -9.18 20.23
CA ILE A 791 -46.32 -10.01 20.30
C ILE A 791 -47.58 -9.16 20.59
N GLU A 792 -47.45 -7.93 21.15
CA GLU A 792 -48.58 -7.02 21.41
C GLU A 792 -48.61 -5.77 20.51
N LYS A 793 -48.69 -5.98 19.20
CA LYS A 793 -49.54 -5.10 18.39
C LYS A 793 -50.98 -5.60 18.50
N LEU A 794 -51.76 -5.01 19.41
CA LEU A 794 -53.19 -5.27 19.45
C LEU A 794 -53.79 -4.89 18.08
N PRO A 795 -54.56 -5.79 17.43
CA PRO A 795 -55.06 -5.51 16.10
C PRO A 795 -56.00 -4.29 16.10
N GLY A 796 -55.97 -3.52 15.02
CA GLY A 796 -56.77 -2.32 14.85
C GLY A 796 -56.00 -1.00 14.99
N LYS A 797 -56.67 0.12 14.71
CA LYS A 797 -56.11 1.48 14.82
C LYS A 797 -56.33 2.03 16.24
N PRO A 798 -55.33 2.62 16.92
CA PRO A 798 -55.53 3.18 18.25
C PRO A 798 -56.51 4.37 18.19
N VAL A 799 -57.55 4.34 19.03
CA VAL A 799 -58.62 5.34 19.08
C VAL A 799 -59.07 5.66 20.50
N ILE A 800 -59.65 6.85 20.66
CA ILE A 800 -60.51 7.23 21.77
C ILE A 800 -61.95 7.31 21.25
N ILE A 801 -62.86 6.60 21.90
CA ILE A 801 -64.30 6.66 21.65
C ILE A 801 -64.95 7.45 22.79
N THR A 802 -65.67 8.51 22.46
CA THR A 802 -66.55 9.23 23.41
C THR A 802 -67.96 8.71 23.23
N LEU A 803 -68.59 8.25 24.32
CA LEU A 803 -69.98 7.83 24.35
C LEU A 803 -70.95 9.01 24.48
N MET A 804 -72.24 8.75 24.31
CA MET A 804 -73.31 9.76 24.42
C MET A 804 -73.49 10.33 25.83
N ASP A 805 -72.96 9.66 26.87
CA ASP A 805 -72.89 10.12 28.26
C ASP A 805 -71.55 10.85 28.58
N ASP A 806 -70.77 11.18 27.55
CA ASP A 806 -69.42 11.75 27.62
C ASP A 806 -68.34 10.88 28.29
N THR A 807 -68.61 9.59 28.56
CA THR A 807 -67.56 8.64 28.97
C THR A 807 -66.62 8.35 27.82
N THR A 808 -65.31 8.44 28.08
CA THR A 808 -64.25 8.11 27.11
C THR A 808 -63.75 6.68 27.29
N ILE A 809 -63.56 5.98 26.17
CA ILE A 809 -63.12 4.58 26.09
C ILE A 809 -61.96 4.50 25.10
N GLU A 810 -60.78 4.08 25.58
CA GLU A 810 -59.60 3.90 24.74
C GLU A 810 -59.47 2.44 24.26
N GLY A 811 -59.08 2.23 23.01
CA GLY A 811 -58.85 0.89 22.47
C GLY A 811 -58.29 0.89 21.06
N TYR A 812 -58.21 -0.29 20.45
CA TYR A 812 -57.76 -0.48 19.08
C TYR A 812 -58.95 -0.90 18.21
N LEU A 813 -59.29 -0.07 17.22
CA LEU A 813 -60.46 -0.23 16.35
C LEU A 813 -60.26 -1.35 15.34
N LEU A 814 -61.02 -2.42 15.50
CA LEU A 814 -61.09 -3.55 14.56
C LEU A 814 -62.01 -3.19 13.40
N GLU A 815 -61.49 -2.47 12.41
CA GLU A 815 -62.26 -2.01 11.24
C GLU A 815 -62.91 -3.19 10.48
N GLU A 816 -62.21 -4.32 10.36
CA GLU A 816 -62.72 -5.55 9.71
C GLU A 816 -63.85 -6.25 10.47
N LYS A 817 -63.99 -6.01 11.78
CA LYS A 817 -65.08 -6.54 12.63
C LYS A 817 -66.18 -5.52 12.91
N SER A 818 -65.95 -4.25 12.62
CA SER A 818 -66.90 -3.17 12.87
C SER A 818 -67.91 -3.06 11.73
N THR A 819 -69.18 -2.87 12.08
CA THR A 819 -70.30 -2.77 11.13
C THR A 819 -70.86 -1.34 11.12
N LYS A 820 -72.03 -1.14 10.49
CA LYS A 820 -72.79 0.11 10.63
C LYS A 820 -73.49 0.24 11.99
N GLU A 821 -73.71 -0.87 12.67
CA GLU A 821 -74.53 -0.98 13.89
C GLU A 821 -73.66 -1.15 15.14
N ASP A 822 -72.49 -1.76 15.01
CA ASP A 822 -71.55 -2.09 16.08
C ASP A 822 -70.13 -1.63 15.74
N VAL A 823 -69.41 -1.11 16.73
CA VAL A 823 -67.99 -0.76 16.65
C VAL A 823 -67.22 -1.66 17.60
N VAL A 824 -66.27 -2.43 17.07
CA VAL A 824 -65.52 -3.42 17.86
C VAL A 824 -64.14 -2.87 18.20
N LEU A 825 -63.87 -2.74 19.50
CA LEU A 825 -62.56 -2.40 20.05
C LEU A 825 -61.88 -3.65 20.60
N MET A 826 -60.58 -3.79 20.35
CA MET A 826 -59.69 -4.57 21.21
C MET A 826 -59.22 -3.67 22.36
N GLN A 827 -59.54 -4.04 23.60
CA GLN A 827 -59.10 -3.33 24.81
C GLN A 827 -58.21 -4.25 25.68
N LYS A 828 -57.21 -3.69 26.36
CA LYS A 828 -56.41 -4.42 27.36
C LYS A 828 -56.95 -4.17 28.77
N ARG A 829 -57.23 -5.23 29.52
CA ARG A 829 -57.81 -5.16 30.88
C ARG A 829 -56.95 -5.97 31.85
N GLY A 830 -55.88 -5.35 32.35
CA GLY A 830 -54.83 -6.05 33.09
C GLY A 830 -53.91 -6.80 32.13
N GLU A 831 -53.74 -8.09 32.33
CA GLU A 831 -52.91 -8.95 31.47
C GLU A 831 -53.70 -9.55 30.30
N SER A 832 -55.04 -9.54 30.34
CA SER A 832 -55.88 -10.07 29.26
C SER A 832 -56.31 -9.00 28.26
N THR A 833 -56.37 -9.39 26.99
CA THR A 833 -57.04 -8.65 25.92
C THR A 833 -58.49 -9.09 25.82
N ILE A 834 -59.39 -8.12 25.62
CA ILE A 834 -60.83 -8.37 25.43
C ILE A 834 -61.34 -7.63 24.20
N GLU A 835 -62.12 -8.32 23.37
CA GLU A 835 -62.92 -7.67 22.33
C GLU A 835 -64.20 -7.13 22.98
N ARG A 836 -64.48 -5.85 22.72
CA ARG A 836 -65.68 -5.16 23.18
C ARG A 836 -66.41 -4.58 21.98
N SER A 837 -67.60 -5.10 21.70
CA SER A 837 -68.55 -4.39 20.84
C SER A 837 -69.19 -3.24 21.61
N ILE A 838 -69.40 -2.12 20.93
CA ILE A 838 -70.11 -0.93 21.41
C ILE A 838 -71.06 -0.52 20.29
N LYS A 839 -72.35 -0.35 20.57
CA LYS A 839 -73.31 0.00 19.52
C LYS A 839 -73.00 1.38 18.97
N ARG A 840 -73.12 1.55 17.65
CA ARG A 840 -72.87 2.83 16.98
C ARG A 840 -73.80 3.94 17.47
N SER A 841 -75.00 3.59 17.95
CA SER A 841 -75.96 4.49 18.59
C SER A 841 -75.52 5.03 19.96
N GLU A 842 -74.59 4.36 20.64
CA GLU A 842 -74.07 4.76 21.96
C GLU A 842 -72.85 5.70 21.82
N ILE A 843 -72.33 5.88 20.60
CA ILE A 843 -71.07 6.58 20.31
C ILE A 843 -71.34 8.01 19.81
N LYS A 844 -70.81 8.99 20.56
CA LYS A 844 -70.85 10.42 20.25
C LYS A 844 -69.73 10.83 19.29
N LYS A 845 -68.52 10.26 19.46
CA LYS A 845 -67.34 10.57 18.63
C LYS A 845 -66.34 9.41 18.66
N ILE A 846 -65.55 9.28 17.59
CA ILE A 846 -64.34 8.44 17.53
C ILE A 846 -63.20 9.31 17.03
N GLU A 847 -62.06 9.28 17.72
CA GLU A 847 -60.86 10.05 17.38
C GLU A 847 -59.64 9.12 17.32
N PRO A 848 -58.68 9.34 16.41
CA PRO A 848 -57.40 8.63 16.45
C PRO A 848 -56.62 8.99 17.73
N LYS A 849 -55.87 8.04 18.27
CA LYS A 849 -54.97 8.25 19.40
C LYS A 849 -53.50 8.21 18.94
N GLU A 850 -52.81 9.35 19.05
CA GLU A 850 -51.41 9.61 18.63
C GLU A 850 -50.32 9.17 19.65
#